data_AF-A0A968TVL2-F1
#
_entry.id   AF-A0A968TVL2-F1
#
_cell.length_a   1.000
_cell.length_b   1.000
_cell.length_c   1.000
_cell.angle_alpha   90.00
_cell.angle_beta   90.00
_cell.angle_gamma   90.00
#
_symmetry.space_group_name_H-M   'P 1'
#
loop_
_entity.id
_entity.type
_entity.pdbx_description
1 polymer ?
#
loop_
_entity_poly.entity_id
_entity_poly.type
_entity_poly.pdbx_seq_one_letter_code
_entity_poly.pdbx_strand_id
1 'polypeptide(L)'
;MRVMGRLGRAEKTAARSVPARIKPLAELDNTGDRLYAPLIKRGDGQVALEWTGIRERIEAVAHEQGIKNYKDLTASVYVNGVEVKKDIPWSQTNLLLPESGRGQIDYYVIYKRGDQIVDISKWKMRETTDMMTLAKGSFSGKSPGEQFSVKLSHALKEQGMSEQLTETAVRLGNEKVVWNLSDRASPEVRAFVARAPKGVDVRAEIGANGMPERVAVIDRETQKVLQASPGDIRLKGDAAFSGNQFFWDDMWVAGGSVEHNPTLARQTIESWLDAHDLTDGPVPREIRKVNGRSLWFAENVRFPEAPKPNLTYTNPYLINWAADKLYRYNPSPENLALLKRVSKSVDKYVAWLEDPKSGRAIRQADGKIIGFNGSALGSGLDNSRMNVGNNNELAGHQRGFVDFLSQQIAMLKDSARWQLLFAREAGSAAEKQQYVDKARSLQRKAMEYTRTLNEKYWDPQRKFYYDIKPRGDGAFARDTSTTPVSGFWPLFAKASDRAKVDEMVAAQMVPEKFGGNAPMPSNSRDTVKYGNEMRELGYEPRRNSATGEIVDDGYHDKMALWNPNASMAAQGFRRSGRPDVAHAVSRDHTARMAESNPLTVEEAYGTDRIVQPDGTVKFKARPLAHAQHQHRADFAGWGKVPPIDGVVQDAVGLNPTARHGLEWNLRTPLKVGDRSDGLGVYNLQYNGGNVKTLEISRVSQNEYVLTVESEKPFDLRLGSLLDGSDRLKTDLQSRSQVIKVSGGNKTQTVRVRLKPMGN
;
A
#
# COMPACT_ATOMS: atom_id res chain seq x y z
N MET A 1 10.33 -37.98 -74.14
CA MET A 1 9.28 -37.67 -75.12
C MET A 1 9.04 -36.18 -75.10
N ARG A 2 9.24 -35.54 -76.26
CA ARG A 2 9.08 -34.13 -76.67
C ARG A 2 9.76 -32.98 -75.92
N VAL A 3 10.56 -32.31 -76.76
CA VAL A 3 11.41 -31.14 -76.65
C VAL A 3 10.64 -29.90 -77.13
N MET A 4 11.15 -28.71 -76.76
CA MET A 4 11.09 -27.40 -77.43
C MET A 4 9.96 -26.41 -77.07
N GLY A 5 10.39 -25.16 -76.83
CA GLY A 5 9.54 -23.96 -76.88
C GLY A 5 10.09 -22.75 -76.09
N ARG A 6 11.14 -22.08 -76.59
CA ARG A 6 11.56 -20.71 -76.19
C ARG A 6 10.96 -19.69 -77.17
N LEU A 7 10.99 -18.41 -76.76
CA LEU A 7 10.57 -17.14 -77.42
C LEU A 7 9.22 -16.64 -76.88
N GLY A 8 9.05 -15.46 -76.29
CA GLY A 8 9.88 -14.27 -76.13
C GLY A 8 9.04 -13.03 -76.41
N ARG A 9 8.81 -12.15 -75.42
CA ARG A 9 8.82 -10.68 -75.54
C ARG A 9 8.36 -10.02 -74.25
N ALA A 10 9.07 -8.94 -73.92
CA ALA A 10 8.83 -8.05 -72.81
C ALA A 10 7.76 -7.02 -73.16
N GLU A 11 6.83 -6.76 -72.24
CA GLU A 11 6.13 -5.47 -72.15
C GLU A 11 6.15 -4.99 -70.70
N LYS A 12 6.72 -3.78 -70.53
CA LYS A 12 6.69 -3.00 -69.30
C LYS A 12 5.26 -2.52 -69.06
N THR A 13 4.67 -2.85 -67.92
CA THR A 13 3.49 -2.16 -67.39
C THR A 13 3.78 -1.62 -66.00
N ALA A 14 3.45 -0.34 -65.83
CA ALA A 14 3.70 0.48 -64.66
C ALA A 14 2.96 -0.05 -63.42
N ALA A 15 3.70 -0.27 -62.34
CA ALA A 15 3.12 -0.54 -61.02
C ALA A 15 2.54 0.76 -60.44
N ARG A 16 1.20 0.84 -60.37
CA ARG A 16 0.50 1.77 -59.48
C ARG A 16 0.70 1.29 -58.05
N SER A 17 1.35 2.10 -57.22
CA SER A 17 1.42 1.90 -55.77
C SER A 17 0.02 2.02 -55.17
N VAL A 18 -0.43 0.95 -54.53
CA VAL A 18 -1.60 0.98 -53.64
C VAL A 18 -1.16 1.67 -52.34
N PRO A 19 -1.90 2.66 -51.79
CA PRO A 19 -1.54 3.26 -50.51
C PRO A 19 -1.61 2.20 -49.41
N ALA A 20 -0.59 2.16 -48.56
CA ALA A 20 -0.57 1.30 -47.38
C ALA A 20 -1.85 1.52 -46.57
N ARG A 21 -2.61 0.43 -46.34
CA ARG A 21 -3.75 0.44 -45.41
C ARG A 21 -3.22 0.86 -44.04
N ILE A 22 -3.64 2.04 -43.59
CA ILE A 22 -3.47 2.49 -42.21
C ILE A 22 -4.19 1.47 -41.33
N LYS A 23 -3.47 0.89 -40.37
CA LYS A 23 -4.04 -0.07 -39.43
C LYS A 23 -5.11 0.61 -38.56
N PRO A 24 -6.17 -0.11 -38.14
CA PRO A 24 -7.17 0.44 -37.22
C PRO A 24 -6.51 0.88 -35.90
N LEU A 25 -6.94 2.03 -35.37
CA LEU A 25 -6.44 2.63 -34.11
C LEU A 25 -6.40 1.67 -32.91
N ALA A 26 -7.24 0.63 -32.89
CA ALA A 26 -7.28 -0.37 -31.83
C ALA A 26 -6.05 -1.30 -31.77
N GLU A 27 -5.25 -1.41 -32.83
CA GLU A 27 -4.05 -2.28 -32.87
C GLU A 27 -2.75 -1.57 -32.48
N LEU A 28 -2.77 -0.25 -32.23
CA LEU A 28 -1.58 0.55 -31.89
C LEU A 28 -1.21 0.52 -30.40
N ASP A 29 -1.98 -0.16 -29.54
CA ASP A 29 -1.82 -0.03 -28.09
C ASP A 29 -0.56 -0.69 -27.53
N ASN A 30 -0.03 -1.74 -28.19
CA ASN A 30 1.17 -2.45 -27.73
C ASN A 30 2.50 -1.94 -28.32
N THR A 31 2.48 -1.15 -29.41
CA THR A 31 3.68 -0.46 -29.96
C THR A 31 3.65 1.05 -29.72
N GLY A 32 2.52 1.59 -29.24
CA GLY A 32 2.23 3.02 -29.09
C GLY A 32 3.00 3.74 -28.01
N ASP A 33 3.63 3.05 -27.05
CA ASP A 33 4.35 3.71 -25.94
C ASP A 33 5.48 4.65 -26.41
N ARG A 34 6.06 4.40 -27.59
CA ARG A 34 7.05 5.31 -28.21
C ARG A 34 6.43 6.58 -28.79
N LEU A 35 5.15 6.56 -29.16
CA LEU A 35 4.44 7.71 -29.73
C LEU A 35 3.87 8.64 -28.65
N TYR A 36 3.63 8.14 -27.44
CA TYR A 36 2.99 8.91 -26.35
C TYR A 36 3.95 9.57 -25.37
N ALA A 37 5.19 9.11 -25.27
CA ALA A 37 6.19 9.69 -24.38
C ALA A 37 7.19 10.54 -25.19
N PRO A 38 7.67 11.67 -24.66
CA PRO A 38 8.75 12.38 -25.31
C PRO A 38 10.01 11.51 -25.33
N LEU A 39 10.71 11.53 -26.46
CA LEU A 39 12.04 10.96 -26.61
C LEU A 39 13.04 11.86 -25.88
N ILE A 40 13.96 11.21 -25.16
CA ILE A 40 14.99 11.92 -24.39
C ILE A 40 16.36 11.45 -24.86
N LYS A 41 17.18 12.38 -25.33
CA LYS A 41 18.61 12.18 -25.59
C LYS A 41 19.41 13.06 -24.63
N ARG A 42 20.53 12.54 -24.12
CA ARG A 42 21.35 13.20 -23.10
C ARG A 42 22.79 13.35 -23.60
N GLY A 43 23.41 14.50 -23.33
CA GLY A 43 24.80 14.79 -23.71
C GLY A 43 25.24 16.16 -23.18
N ASP A 44 26.51 16.31 -22.82
CA ASP A 44 27.16 17.58 -22.45
C ASP A 44 26.40 18.45 -21.41
N GLY A 45 25.83 17.82 -20.38
CA GLY A 45 25.06 18.54 -19.35
C GLY A 45 23.74 19.11 -19.85
N GLN A 46 23.22 18.60 -20.97
CA GLN A 46 21.95 18.96 -21.56
C GLN A 46 21.08 17.72 -21.82
N VAL A 47 19.77 17.96 -21.83
CA VAL A 47 18.74 16.99 -22.22
C VAL A 47 18.02 17.53 -23.45
N ALA A 48 18.13 16.81 -24.56
CA ALA A 48 17.30 17.03 -25.74
C ALA A 48 15.99 16.26 -25.58
N LEU A 49 14.90 17.01 -25.49
CA LEU A 49 13.54 16.49 -25.50
C LEU A 49 12.98 16.59 -26.92
N GLU A 50 12.49 15.48 -27.47
CA GLU A 50 11.83 15.43 -28.79
C GLU A 50 10.44 14.80 -28.64
N TRP A 51 9.38 15.41 -29.17
CA TRP A 51 8.00 14.92 -29.02
C TRP A 51 7.21 14.87 -30.33
N THR A 52 7.91 14.68 -31.44
CA THR A 52 7.33 14.61 -32.80
C THR A 52 6.20 13.57 -32.90
N GLY A 53 6.34 12.40 -32.27
CA GLY A 53 5.31 11.35 -32.31
C GLY A 53 3.95 11.77 -31.75
N ILE A 54 3.93 12.63 -30.73
CA ILE A 54 2.67 13.15 -30.15
C ILE A 54 2.01 14.11 -31.14
N ARG A 55 2.81 14.97 -31.77
CA ARG A 55 2.34 15.89 -32.81
C ARG A 55 1.72 15.11 -33.96
N GLU A 56 2.48 14.19 -34.55
CA GLU A 56 2.02 13.35 -35.68
C GLU A 56 0.71 12.65 -35.38
N ARG A 57 0.53 12.13 -34.16
CA ARG A 57 -0.75 11.55 -33.73
C ARG A 57 -1.88 12.58 -33.72
N ILE A 58 -1.68 13.75 -33.13
CA ILE A 58 -2.71 14.82 -33.13
C ILE A 58 -3.04 15.24 -34.56
N GLU A 59 -2.04 15.38 -35.44
CA GLU A 59 -2.23 15.72 -36.86
C GLU A 59 -3.06 14.65 -37.59
N ALA A 60 -2.75 13.37 -37.36
CA ALA A 60 -3.48 12.26 -37.94
C ALA A 60 -4.94 12.24 -37.48
N VAL A 61 -5.18 12.33 -36.16
CA VAL A 61 -6.54 12.31 -35.60
C VAL A 61 -7.33 13.55 -36.03
N ALA A 62 -6.69 14.73 -36.06
CA ALA A 62 -7.34 15.94 -36.55
C ALA A 62 -7.74 15.82 -38.02
N HIS A 63 -6.85 15.27 -38.87
CA HIS A 63 -7.14 15.04 -40.28
C HIS A 63 -8.29 14.04 -40.45
N GLU A 64 -8.27 12.90 -39.75
CA GLU A 64 -9.33 11.89 -39.77
C GLU A 64 -10.69 12.44 -39.31
N GLN A 65 -10.70 13.33 -38.32
CA GLN A 65 -11.93 13.94 -37.79
C GLN A 65 -12.28 15.29 -38.42
N GLY A 66 -11.56 15.74 -39.45
CA GLY A 66 -11.83 17.01 -40.14
C GLY A 66 -11.61 18.27 -39.29
N ILE A 67 -10.83 18.19 -38.21
CA ILE A 67 -10.53 19.32 -37.33
C ILE A 67 -9.46 20.19 -38.00
N LYS A 68 -9.76 21.48 -38.23
CA LYS A 68 -8.87 22.38 -38.98
C LYS A 68 -7.97 23.27 -38.11
N ASN A 69 -8.36 23.54 -36.87
CA ASN A 69 -7.71 24.51 -35.97
C ASN A 69 -6.78 23.87 -34.91
N TYR A 70 -6.28 22.66 -35.17
CA TYR A 70 -5.34 22.00 -34.25
C TYR A 70 -3.92 22.61 -34.33
N LYS A 71 -3.60 23.38 -35.39
CA LYS A 71 -2.32 24.06 -35.53
C LYS A 71 -2.19 25.31 -34.64
N ASP A 72 -3.31 25.78 -34.08
CA ASP A 72 -3.36 26.89 -33.13
C ASP A 72 -2.95 26.44 -31.71
N LEU A 73 -2.65 25.16 -31.52
CA LEU A 73 -2.20 24.61 -30.24
C LEU A 73 -0.75 25.04 -29.95
N THR A 74 -0.48 25.35 -28.68
CA THR A 74 0.87 25.54 -28.16
C THR A 74 1.28 24.35 -27.30
N ALA A 75 2.59 24.17 -27.11
CA ALA A 75 3.13 23.17 -26.21
C ALA A 75 3.82 23.82 -25.01
N SER A 76 3.73 23.14 -23.88
CA SER A 76 4.48 23.45 -22.66
C SER A 76 5.28 22.22 -22.24
N VAL A 77 6.53 22.42 -21.84
CA VAL A 77 7.39 21.35 -21.32
C VAL A 77 7.45 21.46 -19.82
N TYR A 78 7.25 20.32 -19.16
CA TYR A 78 7.32 20.19 -17.71
C TYR A 78 8.44 19.24 -17.32
N VAL A 79 9.12 19.60 -16.23
CA VAL A 79 10.14 18.80 -15.56
C VAL A 79 9.73 18.67 -14.10
N ASN A 80 9.62 17.44 -13.60
CA ASN A 80 9.22 17.17 -12.21
C ASN A 80 7.92 17.85 -11.77
N GLY A 81 6.95 17.95 -12.67
CA GLY A 81 5.68 18.62 -12.36
C GLY A 81 5.73 20.15 -12.44
N VAL A 82 6.85 20.76 -12.83
CA VAL A 82 7.03 22.22 -12.93
C VAL A 82 7.16 22.62 -14.40
N GLU A 83 6.41 23.63 -14.82
CA GLU A 83 6.49 24.18 -16.18
C GLU A 83 7.82 24.92 -16.36
N VAL A 84 8.69 24.41 -17.23
CA VAL A 84 10.02 25.02 -17.48
C VAL A 84 10.03 25.82 -18.78
N LYS A 85 9.13 25.51 -19.72
CA LYS A 85 8.95 26.26 -20.97
C LYS A 85 7.48 26.28 -21.34
N LYS A 86 6.97 27.48 -21.67
CA LYS A 86 5.57 27.74 -22.02
C LYS A 86 5.48 28.27 -23.46
N ASP A 87 4.30 28.12 -24.06
CA ASP A 87 3.90 28.74 -25.33
C ASP A 87 4.82 28.39 -26.50
N ILE A 88 5.34 27.16 -26.51
CA ILE A 88 6.16 26.65 -27.60
C ILE A 88 5.25 26.50 -28.83
N PRO A 89 5.61 27.09 -29.99
CA PRO A 89 4.79 27.01 -31.20
C PRO A 89 4.57 25.56 -31.66
N TRP A 90 3.41 25.27 -32.27
CA TRP A 90 3.07 23.95 -32.84
C TRP A 90 4.18 23.35 -33.72
N SER A 91 4.89 24.20 -34.46
CA SER A 91 5.96 23.81 -35.37
C SER A 91 7.21 23.27 -34.67
N GLN A 92 7.44 23.61 -33.40
CA GLN A 92 8.63 23.21 -32.65
C GLN A 92 8.34 21.94 -31.84
N THR A 93 9.06 20.86 -32.15
CA THR A 93 8.89 19.55 -31.48
C THR A 93 10.15 19.08 -30.75
N ASN A 94 11.14 19.95 -30.62
CA ASN A 94 12.36 19.68 -29.89
C ASN A 94 12.75 20.85 -28.98
N LEU A 95 13.42 20.53 -27.88
CA LEU A 95 13.94 21.51 -26.92
C LEU A 95 15.20 20.95 -26.25
N LEU A 96 16.23 21.78 -26.16
CA LEU A 96 17.38 21.54 -25.31
C LEU A 96 17.13 22.17 -23.95
N LEU A 97 17.25 21.37 -22.90
CA LEU A 97 17.14 21.78 -21.52
C LEU A 97 18.48 21.55 -20.81
N PRO A 98 18.85 22.38 -19.81
CA PRO A 98 19.93 22.03 -18.91
C PRO A 98 19.60 20.70 -18.22
N GLU A 99 20.56 19.78 -18.17
CA GLU A 99 20.39 18.55 -17.42
C GLU A 99 20.57 18.83 -15.93
N SER A 100 19.49 18.69 -15.16
CA SER A 100 19.61 18.69 -13.70
C SER A 100 20.35 17.42 -13.25
N GLY A 101 21.45 17.59 -12.53
CA GLY A 101 22.45 16.53 -12.32
C GLY A 101 22.02 15.33 -11.46
N ARG A 102 20.94 15.41 -10.65
CA ARG A 102 20.52 14.33 -9.72
C ARG A 102 19.02 14.31 -9.42
N GLY A 103 18.51 13.14 -9.01
CA GLY A 103 17.12 12.89 -8.64
C GLY A 103 16.33 12.16 -9.72
N GLN A 104 15.27 11.45 -9.31
CA GLN A 104 14.29 10.92 -10.25
C GLN A 104 13.68 12.10 -11.00
N ILE A 105 13.91 12.16 -12.31
CA ILE A 105 13.43 13.27 -13.15
C ILE A 105 12.45 12.74 -14.17
N ASP A 106 11.27 13.32 -14.24
CA ASP A 106 10.33 13.05 -15.31
C ASP A 106 10.11 14.26 -16.20
N TYR A 107 9.90 13.96 -17.47
CA TYR A 107 9.61 14.92 -18.52
C TYR A 107 8.27 14.58 -19.14
N TYR A 108 7.43 15.59 -19.32
CA TYR A 108 6.21 15.47 -20.10
C TYR A 108 5.88 16.78 -20.80
N VAL A 109 5.09 16.67 -21.86
CA VAL A 109 4.67 17.77 -22.71
C VAL A 109 3.16 17.89 -22.62
N ILE A 110 2.68 19.12 -22.43
CA ILE A 110 1.25 19.44 -22.44
C ILE A 110 0.97 20.29 -23.67
N TYR A 111 0.02 19.87 -24.50
CA TYR A 111 -0.54 20.71 -25.55
C TYR A 111 -1.74 21.50 -25.02
N LYS A 112 -1.80 22.78 -25.35
CA LYS A 112 -2.79 23.73 -24.86
C LYS A 112 -3.42 24.54 -25.99
N ARG A 113 -4.64 25.01 -25.76
CA ARG A 113 -5.31 26.06 -26.54
C ARG A 113 -5.60 27.22 -25.59
N GLY A 114 -4.79 28.27 -25.64
CA GLY A 114 -4.76 29.24 -24.54
C GLY A 114 -4.37 28.54 -23.24
N ASP A 115 -5.17 28.69 -22.18
CA ASP A 115 -4.93 28.02 -20.89
C ASP A 115 -5.59 26.63 -20.79
N GLN A 116 -6.41 26.25 -21.78
CA GLN A 116 -7.06 24.94 -21.78
C GLN A 116 -6.06 23.84 -22.15
N ILE A 117 -5.94 22.81 -21.31
CA ILE A 117 -5.19 21.60 -21.64
C ILE A 117 -6.00 20.77 -22.65
N VAL A 118 -5.32 20.36 -23.72
CA VAL A 118 -5.93 19.64 -24.85
C VAL A 118 -5.29 18.25 -25.03
N ASP A 119 -4.03 18.07 -24.67
CA ASP A 119 -3.38 16.76 -24.59
C ASP A 119 -2.23 16.77 -23.59
N ILE A 120 -1.95 15.63 -22.97
CA ILE A 120 -0.85 15.45 -22.03
C ILE A 120 -0.05 14.21 -22.41
N SER A 121 1.24 14.34 -22.70
CA SER A 121 2.10 13.18 -22.97
C SER A 121 2.15 12.20 -21.79
N LYS A 122 2.47 10.93 -22.04
CA LYS A 122 3.00 10.09 -20.96
C LYS A 122 4.30 10.72 -20.47
N TRP A 123 4.60 10.59 -19.18
CA TRP A 123 5.92 11.01 -18.68
C TRP A 123 6.99 10.02 -19.13
N LYS A 124 8.18 10.53 -19.39
CA LYS A 124 9.39 9.72 -19.53
C LYS A 124 10.30 10.00 -18.34
N MET A 125 10.48 8.97 -17.52
CA MET A 125 11.21 9.04 -16.27
C MET A 125 12.68 8.65 -16.47
N ARG A 126 13.58 9.43 -15.89
CA ARG A 126 14.94 9.04 -15.54
C ARG A 126 14.88 8.58 -14.09
N GLU A 127 14.89 7.28 -13.87
CA GLU A 127 15.18 6.78 -12.54
C GLU A 127 16.65 7.09 -12.23
N THR A 128 16.88 7.86 -11.17
CA THR A 128 18.19 7.91 -10.54
C THR A 128 18.04 7.38 -9.13
N THR A 129 18.95 6.52 -8.70
CA THR A 129 19.00 5.95 -7.36
C THR A 129 19.53 6.93 -6.30
N ASP A 130 19.69 8.21 -6.65
CA ASP A 130 20.08 9.23 -5.67
C ASP A 130 18.88 9.60 -4.80
N MET A 131 18.73 8.84 -3.71
CA MET A 131 17.61 8.93 -2.79
C MET A 131 17.75 10.13 -1.85
N MET A 132 16.62 10.75 -1.49
CA MET A 132 16.53 11.70 -0.38
C MET A 132 16.53 10.95 0.98
N THR A 133 17.48 10.02 1.16
CA THR A 133 17.71 9.33 2.43
C THR A 133 18.38 10.27 3.41
N LEU A 134 18.11 10.07 4.70
CA LEU A 134 18.96 10.64 5.73
C LEU A 134 20.39 10.12 5.59
N ALA A 135 21.37 10.98 5.91
CA ALA A 135 22.76 10.54 5.93
C ALA A 135 22.93 9.39 6.94
N LYS A 136 23.73 8.38 6.58
CA LYS A 136 24.03 7.24 7.45
C LYS A 136 24.48 7.73 8.84
N GLY A 137 23.93 7.14 9.90
CA GLY A 137 24.22 7.53 11.28
C GLY A 137 23.37 8.69 11.82
N SER A 138 22.54 9.35 11.00
CA SER A 138 21.59 10.37 11.49
C SER A 138 20.48 9.77 12.36
N PHE A 139 20.21 8.47 12.18
CA PHE A 139 19.15 7.76 12.89
C PHE A 139 19.71 6.73 13.89
N SER A 140 20.96 6.88 14.36
CA SER A 140 21.60 5.87 15.22
C SER A 140 21.78 6.31 16.66
N GLY A 141 21.29 5.47 17.57
CA GLY A 141 21.99 5.04 18.77
C GLY A 141 21.33 5.39 20.10
N LYS A 142 20.11 5.95 20.13
CA LYS A 142 19.55 6.52 21.37
C LYS A 142 18.05 6.37 21.57
N SER A 143 17.28 6.03 20.54
CA SER A 143 15.83 5.81 20.73
C SER A 143 15.58 4.37 21.18
N PRO A 144 14.75 4.12 22.22
CA PRO A 144 14.47 2.75 22.66
C PRO A 144 13.90 1.87 21.54
N GLY A 145 13.19 2.47 20.59
CA GLY A 145 12.65 1.85 19.39
C GLY A 145 13.65 1.18 18.46
N GLU A 146 14.92 1.58 18.48
CA GLU A 146 15.99 0.93 17.69
C GLU A 146 16.35 -0.45 18.23
N GLN A 147 16.09 -0.69 19.51
CA GLN A 147 16.33 -1.95 20.21
C GLN A 147 15.04 -2.75 20.40
N PHE A 148 14.00 -2.44 19.60
CA PHE A 148 12.77 -3.22 19.62
C PHE A 148 13.05 -4.66 19.18
N SER A 149 12.60 -5.61 19.99
CA SER A 149 12.69 -7.03 19.67
C SER A 149 11.52 -7.80 20.29
N VAL A 150 11.41 -9.06 19.91
CA VAL A 150 10.36 -9.97 20.37
C VAL A 150 10.97 -11.21 20.97
N LYS A 151 10.28 -11.81 21.94
CA LYS A 151 10.54 -13.17 22.40
C LYS A 151 9.46 -14.09 21.84
N LEU A 152 9.86 -15.12 21.13
CA LEU A 152 9.00 -16.15 20.60
C LEU A 152 9.13 -17.43 21.44
N SER A 153 7.98 -18.03 21.73
CA SER A 153 7.92 -19.36 22.36
C SER A 153 8.57 -20.43 21.49
N HIS A 154 8.90 -21.56 22.08
CA HIS A 154 9.35 -22.76 21.40
C HIS A 154 8.39 -23.20 20.28
N ALA A 155 7.08 -23.19 20.53
CA ALA A 155 6.08 -23.62 19.55
C ALA A 155 6.11 -22.80 18.25
N LEU A 156 6.27 -21.47 18.33
CA LEU A 156 6.40 -20.61 17.14
C LEU A 156 7.72 -20.81 16.42
N LYS A 157 8.81 -21.06 17.16
CA LYS A 157 10.14 -21.36 16.60
C LYS A 157 10.12 -22.67 15.83
N GLU A 158 9.48 -23.71 16.37
CA GLU A 158 9.27 -25.00 15.66
C GLU A 158 8.41 -24.85 14.40
N GLN A 159 7.48 -23.87 14.40
CA GLN A 159 6.68 -23.52 13.23
C GLN A 159 7.44 -22.66 12.20
N GLY A 160 8.71 -22.35 12.45
CA GLY A 160 9.61 -21.67 11.53
C GLY A 160 9.67 -20.15 11.67
N MET A 161 9.05 -19.57 12.70
CA MET A 161 9.20 -18.14 12.97
C MET A 161 10.58 -17.82 13.56
N SER A 162 11.08 -16.61 13.30
CA SER A 162 12.40 -16.15 13.73
C SER A 162 12.34 -14.79 14.42
N GLU A 163 12.94 -14.69 15.61
CA GLU A 163 13.16 -13.42 16.32
C GLU A 163 14.10 -12.51 15.51
N GLN A 164 15.15 -13.09 14.90
CA GLN A 164 16.14 -12.39 14.08
C GLN A 164 15.53 -11.68 12.86
N LEU A 165 14.45 -12.22 12.28
CA LEU A 165 13.74 -11.56 11.18
C LEU A 165 13.09 -10.24 11.65
N THR A 166 12.56 -10.22 12.88
CA THR A 166 11.96 -9.01 13.47
C THR A 166 13.03 -7.94 13.72
N GLU A 167 14.16 -8.34 14.34
CA GLU A 167 15.29 -7.44 14.60
C GLU A 167 15.88 -6.87 13.30
N THR A 168 16.03 -7.72 12.29
CA THR A 168 16.47 -7.33 10.95
C THR A 168 15.52 -6.32 10.31
N ALA A 169 14.22 -6.58 10.38
CA ALA A 169 13.19 -5.71 9.82
C ALA A 169 13.19 -4.30 10.47
N VAL A 170 13.37 -4.23 11.79
CA VAL A 170 13.52 -2.97 12.53
C VAL A 170 14.79 -2.24 12.12
N ARG A 171 15.93 -2.94 12.11
CA ARG A 171 17.23 -2.37 11.73
C ARG A 171 17.20 -1.79 10.32
N LEU A 172 16.77 -2.57 9.33
CA LEU A 172 16.66 -2.10 7.94
C LEU A 172 15.68 -0.93 7.81
N GLY A 173 14.56 -0.95 8.56
CA GLY A 173 13.60 0.16 8.58
C GLY A 173 14.20 1.47 9.11
N ASN A 174 15.10 1.38 10.10
CA ASN A 174 15.79 2.53 10.69
C ASN A 174 16.97 3.02 9.82
N GLU A 175 17.62 2.13 9.07
CA GLU A 175 18.66 2.48 8.10
C GLU A 175 18.10 3.19 6.86
N LYS A 176 16.82 3.00 6.56
CA LYS A 176 16.17 3.52 5.35
C LYS A 176 15.09 4.57 5.63
N VAL A 177 15.42 5.55 6.47
CA VAL A 177 14.58 6.73 6.70
C VAL A 177 14.86 7.79 5.62
N VAL A 178 13.81 8.38 5.06
CA VAL A 178 13.91 9.47 4.08
C VAL A 178 13.41 10.77 4.69
N TRP A 179 13.65 11.87 3.99
CA TRP A 179 13.18 13.18 4.40
C TRP A 179 12.43 13.90 3.28
N ASN A 180 11.46 14.73 3.68
CA ASN A 180 10.74 15.66 2.81
C ASN A 180 10.88 17.08 3.34
N LEU A 181 10.87 18.05 2.44
CA LEU A 181 10.74 19.45 2.83
C LEU A 181 9.32 19.70 3.35
N SER A 182 9.20 20.25 4.54
CA SER A 182 7.90 20.59 5.14
C SER A 182 7.24 21.74 4.38
N ASP A 183 5.91 21.77 4.32
CA ASP A 183 5.18 22.95 3.81
C ASP A 183 5.38 24.19 4.69
N ARG A 184 5.84 23.98 5.93
CA ARG A 184 6.20 25.05 6.87
C ARG A 184 7.69 25.40 6.85
N ALA A 185 8.46 24.79 5.95
CA ALA A 185 9.89 25.06 5.87
C ALA A 185 10.17 26.54 5.64
N SER A 186 11.12 27.08 6.39
CA SER A 186 11.56 28.46 6.27
C SER A 186 11.99 28.79 4.82
N PRO A 187 11.78 30.04 4.35
CA PRO A 187 12.22 30.45 3.02
C PRO A 187 13.73 30.21 2.78
N GLU A 188 14.54 30.33 3.83
CA GLU A 188 15.97 30.08 3.78
C GLU A 188 16.29 28.61 3.47
N VAL A 189 15.68 27.66 4.18
CA VAL A 189 15.86 26.22 3.92
C VAL A 189 15.37 25.87 2.52
N ARG A 190 14.22 26.39 2.10
CA ARG A 190 13.71 26.19 0.72
C ARG A 190 14.70 26.67 -0.33
N ALA A 191 15.20 27.89 -0.18
CA ALA A 191 16.16 28.49 -1.10
C ALA A 191 17.52 27.77 -1.07
N PHE A 192 17.92 27.21 0.06
CA PHE A 192 19.13 26.41 0.19
C PHE A 192 19.01 25.09 -0.57
N VAL A 193 17.94 24.33 -0.32
CA VAL A 193 17.67 23.06 -1.01
C VAL A 193 17.53 23.26 -2.53
N ALA A 194 16.81 24.30 -2.95
CA ALA A 194 16.57 24.58 -4.37
C ALA A 194 17.82 25.02 -5.15
N ARG A 195 18.82 25.62 -4.47
CA ARG A 195 20.05 26.11 -5.11
C ARG A 195 21.18 25.09 -5.17
N ALA A 196 21.08 23.98 -4.44
CA ALA A 196 22.11 22.95 -4.41
C ALA A 196 22.03 22.06 -5.68
N PRO A 197 22.89 22.24 -6.70
CA PRO A 197 22.72 21.60 -8.00
C PRO A 197 22.98 20.08 -7.94
N LYS A 198 23.75 19.62 -6.94
CA LYS A 198 23.98 18.20 -6.63
C LYS A 198 23.08 17.65 -5.52
N GLY A 199 22.09 18.44 -5.09
CA GLY A 199 21.21 18.13 -3.96
C GLY A 199 21.86 18.37 -2.60
N VAL A 200 21.14 17.99 -1.55
CA VAL A 200 21.58 18.15 -0.16
C VAL A 200 21.55 16.82 0.59
N ASP A 201 22.44 16.67 1.56
CA ASP A 201 22.32 15.66 2.62
C ASP A 201 21.61 16.26 3.83
N VAL A 202 20.70 15.50 4.42
CA VAL A 202 20.09 15.88 5.70
C VAL A 202 20.65 14.99 6.80
N ARG A 203 21.18 15.65 7.83
CA ARG A 203 21.53 15.04 9.11
C ARG A 203 20.50 15.49 10.13
N ALA A 204 19.93 14.53 10.84
CA ALA A 204 19.10 14.78 11.99
C ALA A 204 19.78 14.16 13.20
N GLU A 205 19.67 14.80 14.36
CA GLU A 205 19.96 14.16 15.63
C GLU A 205 18.64 13.87 16.33
N ILE A 206 18.39 12.59 16.59
CA ILE A 206 17.13 12.12 17.14
C ILE A 206 17.22 12.09 18.67
N GLY A 207 16.32 12.80 19.32
CA GLY A 207 16.17 12.81 20.77
C GLY A 207 15.58 11.49 21.30
N ALA A 208 15.55 11.35 22.63
CA ALA A 208 15.02 10.15 23.30
C ALA A 208 13.52 9.89 23.00
N ASN A 209 12.77 10.93 22.63
CA ASN A 209 11.37 10.86 22.22
C ASN A 209 11.16 10.51 20.73
N GLY A 210 12.24 10.23 19.99
CA GLY A 210 12.20 9.92 18.56
C GLY A 210 12.03 11.14 17.65
N MET A 211 11.92 12.36 18.20
CA MET A 211 11.83 13.59 17.41
C MET A 211 13.22 14.13 17.07
N PRO A 212 13.40 14.82 15.93
CA PRO A 212 14.63 15.54 15.66
C PRO A 212 14.81 16.70 16.65
N GLU A 213 15.96 16.78 17.31
CA GLU A 213 16.34 17.91 18.18
C GLU A 213 17.19 18.92 17.40
N ARG A 214 18.02 18.43 16.48
CA ARG A 214 18.86 19.23 15.59
C ARG A 214 18.77 18.70 14.16
N VAL A 215 18.66 19.59 13.18
CA VAL A 215 18.63 19.24 11.77
C VAL A 215 19.61 20.12 11.01
N ALA A 216 20.48 19.49 10.23
CA ALA A 216 21.44 20.14 9.36
C ALA A 216 21.20 19.72 7.91
N VAL A 217 21.10 20.70 7.03
CA VAL A 217 20.99 20.52 5.58
C VAL A 217 22.33 20.88 4.96
N ILE A 218 22.96 19.95 4.27
CA ILE A 218 24.34 20.05 3.80
C ILE A 218 24.34 20.01 2.28
N ASP A 219 24.82 21.07 1.64
CA ASP A 219 25.00 21.08 0.19
C ASP A 219 26.09 20.06 -0.20
N ARG A 220 25.77 19.10 -1.07
CA ARG A 220 26.68 18.01 -1.43
C ARG A 220 27.89 18.47 -2.24
N GLU A 221 27.77 19.57 -2.97
CA GLU A 221 28.86 20.10 -3.78
C GLU A 221 29.76 21.02 -2.96
N THR A 222 29.16 22.02 -2.32
CA THR A 222 29.91 23.06 -1.62
C THR A 222 30.26 22.67 -0.19
N GLN A 223 29.64 21.60 0.34
CA GLN A 223 29.72 21.15 1.74
C GLN A 223 29.27 22.23 2.74
N LYS A 224 28.59 23.29 2.27
CA LYS A 224 28.00 24.31 3.13
C LYS A 224 26.90 23.68 3.97
N VAL A 225 26.83 24.06 5.24
CA VAL A 225 25.82 23.57 6.19
C VAL A 225 24.84 24.69 6.52
N LEU A 226 23.55 24.41 6.43
CA LEU A 226 22.47 25.23 6.94
C LEU A 226 21.79 24.49 8.10
N GLN A 227 21.68 25.15 9.26
CA GLN A 227 20.89 24.62 10.37
C GLN A 227 19.41 24.87 10.09
N ALA A 228 18.62 23.81 10.11
CA ALA A 228 17.18 23.86 9.91
C ALA A 228 16.47 23.60 11.24
N SER A 229 15.28 24.19 11.40
CA SER A 229 14.42 23.85 12.52
C SER A 229 13.88 22.42 12.33
N PRO A 230 13.64 21.64 13.41
CA PRO A 230 13.03 20.32 13.30
C PRO A 230 11.70 20.30 12.51
N GLY A 231 10.97 21.41 12.50
CA GLY A 231 9.72 21.56 11.72
C GLY A 231 9.91 21.85 10.22
N ASP A 232 11.11 22.19 9.78
CA ASP A 232 11.42 22.48 8.37
C ASP A 232 11.51 21.19 7.53
N ILE A 233 11.83 20.07 8.16
CA ILE A 233 12.04 18.78 7.50
C ILE A 233 11.14 17.72 8.14
N ARG A 234 10.43 16.95 7.33
CA ARG A 234 9.70 15.76 7.77
C ARG A 234 10.58 14.53 7.57
N LEU A 235 10.78 13.75 8.63
CA LEU A 235 11.38 12.43 8.54
C LEU A 235 10.27 11.41 8.36
N LYS A 236 10.40 10.48 7.41
CA LYS A 236 9.40 9.43 7.24
C LYS A 236 10.03 8.10 6.86
N GLY A 237 9.34 7.03 7.24
CA GLY A 237 9.58 5.72 6.64
C GLY A 237 9.15 5.78 5.17
N ASP A 238 9.91 5.10 4.31
CA ASP A 238 9.63 5.06 2.88
C ASP A 238 9.41 3.63 2.41
N ALA A 239 8.46 3.45 1.50
CA ALA A 239 8.17 2.13 1.00
C ALA A 239 9.17 1.64 -0.06
N ALA A 240 9.43 2.45 -1.09
CA ALA A 240 10.13 1.99 -2.29
C ALA A 240 11.59 2.45 -2.38
N PHE A 241 12.04 3.32 -1.48
CA PHE A 241 13.38 3.91 -1.48
C PHE A 241 13.74 4.51 -2.85
N SER A 242 12.81 5.28 -3.43
CA SER A 242 12.98 5.94 -4.73
C SER A 242 12.94 7.47 -4.60
N GLY A 243 12.97 8.21 -5.71
CA GLY A 243 12.73 9.66 -5.70
C GLY A 243 11.26 10.03 -5.43
N ASN A 244 10.36 9.04 -5.42
CA ASN A 244 8.94 9.20 -5.21
C ASN A 244 8.47 8.54 -3.91
N GLN A 245 7.30 8.95 -3.46
CA GLN A 245 6.56 8.39 -2.34
C GLN A 245 5.30 7.74 -2.88
N PHE A 246 4.90 6.63 -2.29
CA PHE A 246 3.73 5.88 -2.73
C PHE A 246 2.74 5.76 -1.58
N PHE A 247 1.48 6.12 -1.87
CA PHE A 247 0.52 6.49 -0.84
C PHE A 247 0.15 5.32 0.08
N TRP A 248 -0.38 4.24 -0.48
CA TRP A 248 -0.86 3.10 0.32
C TRP A 248 0.30 2.35 0.98
N ASP A 249 1.44 2.31 0.31
CA ASP A 249 2.68 1.69 0.74
C ASP A 249 3.23 2.37 1.99
N ASP A 250 3.28 3.70 1.98
CA ASP A 250 3.71 4.49 3.13
C ASP A 250 2.75 4.35 4.32
N MET A 251 1.46 4.07 4.08
CA MET A 251 0.53 3.80 5.18
C MET A 251 0.81 2.45 5.83
N TRP A 252 1.21 1.43 5.05
CA TRP A 252 1.73 0.17 5.61
C TRP A 252 3.00 0.37 6.42
N VAL A 253 3.95 1.17 5.89
CA VAL A 253 5.18 1.53 6.60
C VAL A 253 4.89 2.27 7.89
N ALA A 254 4.02 3.28 7.86
CA ALA A 254 3.61 4.05 9.03
C ALA A 254 2.94 3.14 10.06
N GLY A 255 1.98 2.32 9.62
CA GLY A 255 1.31 1.34 10.46
C GLY A 255 2.30 0.39 11.12
N GLY A 256 3.18 -0.25 10.36
CA GLY A 256 4.19 -1.19 10.87
C GLY A 256 5.32 -0.54 11.69
N SER A 257 5.39 0.78 11.74
CA SER A 257 6.33 1.50 12.60
C SER A 257 5.75 1.95 13.92
N VAL A 258 4.44 1.84 14.17
CA VAL A 258 3.84 2.36 15.41
C VAL A 258 4.44 1.71 16.68
N GLU A 259 4.71 0.40 16.65
CA GLU A 259 5.22 -0.38 17.79
C GLU A 259 6.61 0.06 18.25
N HIS A 260 7.46 0.47 17.32
CA HIS A 260 8.87 0.73 17.60
C HIS A 260 9.24 2.20 17.36
N ASN A 261 8.51 2.93 16.53
CA ASN A 261 8.80 4.31 16.15
C ASN A 261 7.51 5.10 15.80
N PRO A 262 6.66 5.40 16.79
CA PRO A 262 5.39 6.10 16.58
C PRO A 262 5.59 7.53 16.05
N THR A 263 6.73 8.15 16.34
CA THR A 263 7.10 9.47 15.82
C THR A 263 7.32 9.44 14.31
N LEU A 264 8.04 8.44 13.79
CA LEU A 264 8.22 8.27 12.35
C LEU A 264 6.89 7.98 11.66
N ALA A 265 6.06 7.11 12.25
CA ALA A 265 4.71 6.82 11.76
C ALA A 265 3.85 8.08 11.65
N ARG A 266 3.88 8.93 12.70
CA ARG A 266 3.18 10.21 12.73
C ARG A 266 3.63 11.12 11.58
N GLN A 267 4.93 11.30 11.41
CA GLN A 267 5.47 12.21 10.39
C GLN A 267 5.18 11.70 8.97
N THR A 268 5.19 10.38 8.74
CA THR A 268 4.71 9.80 7.47
C THR A 268 3.25 10.16 7.20
N ILE A 269 2.36 10.03 8.20
CA ILE A 269 0.94 10.39 8.07
C ILE A 269 0.79 11.90 7.80
N GLU A 270 1.48 12.75 8.56
CA GLU A 270 1.43 14.21 8.38
C GLU A 270 1.89 14.64 6.98
N SER A 271 2.95 14.02 6.45
CA SER A 271 3.44 14.31 5.10
C SER A 271 2.39 14.04 4.01
N TRP A 272 1.58 12.99 4.15
CA TRP A 272 0.50 12.68 3.20
C TRP A 272 -0.74 13.55 3.40
N LEU A 273 -1.01 13.99 4.63
CA LEU A 273 -2.05 14.99 4.88
C LEU A 273 -1.67 16.36 4.29
N ASP A 274 -0.38 16.75 4.38
CA ASP A 274 0.15 17.95 3.73
C ASP A 274 -0.04 17.85 2.21
N ALA A 275 0.32 16.72 1.58
CA ALA A 275 0.08 16.49 0.16
C ALA A 275 -1.41 16.49 -0.23
N HIS A 276 -2.29 15.94 0.60
CA HIS A 276 -3.73 15.96 0.36
C HIS A 276 -4.33 17.36 0.50
N ASP A 277 -3.78 18.21 1.37
CA ASP A 277 -4.25 19.60 1.51
C ASP A 277 -3.94 20.45 0.26
N LEU A 278 -3.06 19.98 -0.64
CA LEU A 278 -2.80 20.59 -1.94
C LEU A 278 -3.80 20.18 -3.04
N THR A 279 -4.75 19.28 -2.74
CA THR A 279 -5.75 18.82 -3.71
C THR A 279 -7.18 19.07 -3.19
N ASP A 280 -8.13 19.14 -4.12
CA ASP A 280 -9.56 19.28 -3.80
C ASP A 280 -10.23 17.89 -3.68
N GLY A 281 -9.73 17.06 -2.76
CA GLY A 281 -10.35 15.79 -2.38
C GLY A 281 -9.64 14.49 -2.77
N PRO A 282 -8.97 14.34 -3.93
CA PRO A 282 -8.27 13.09 -4.24
C PRO A 282 -6.86 13.06 -3.65
N VAL A 283 -6.46 11.91 -3.10
CA VAL A 283 -5.06 11.69 -2.73
C VAL A 283 -4.32 11.02 -3.90
N PRO A 284 -3.23 11.61 -4.41
CA PRO A 284 -2.46 10.99 -5.47
C PRO A 284 -1.77 9.70 -5.00
N ARG A 285 -1.70 8.67 -5.85
CA ARG A 285 -1.02 7.40 -5.55
C ARG A 285 0.48 7.56 -5.35
N GLU A 286 1.06 8.53 -6.06
CA GLU A 286 2.50 8.72 -6.13
C GLU A 286 2.82 10.21 -6.25
N ILE A 287 3.70 10.68 -5.37
CA ILE A 287 4.18 12.07 -5.32
C ILE A 287 5.70 12.11 -5.31
N ARG A 288 6.26 13.17 -5.88
CA ARG A 288 7.72 13.39 -5.91
C ARG A 288 8.20 13.90 -4.56
N LYS A 289 9.27 13.32 -4.00
CA LYS A 289 9.84 13.81 -2.73
C LYS A 289 10.40 15.22 -2.82
N VAL A 290 10.91 15.57 -3.99
CA VAL A 290 11.57 16.87 -4.23
C VAL A 290 10.62 18.07 -4.11
N ASN A 291 9.31 17.89 -4.31
CA ASN A 291 8.36 19.00 -4.31
C ASN A 291 6.91 18.64 -3.90
N GLY A 292 6.62 17.41 -3.50
CA GLY A 292 5.30 16.95 -3.08
C GLY A 292 4.25 16.84 -4.19
N ARG A 293 4.59 17.14 -5.46
CA ARG A 293 3.63 17.11 -6.57
C ARG A 293 3.40 15.70 -7.07
N SER A 294 2.15 15.40 -7.44
CA SER A 294 1.80 14.09 -8.00
C SER A 294 2.51 13.81 -9.32
N LEU A 295 3.06 12.61 -9.46
CA LEU A 295 3.55 12.11 -10.74
C LEU A 295 2.42 11.97 -11.77
N TRP A 296 1.22 11.65 -11.30
CA TRP A 296 0.06 11.34 -12.11
C TRP A 296 -0.84 12.57 -12.25
N PHE A 297 -1.63 12.61 -13.31
CA PHE A 297 -2.68 13.61 -13.48
C PHE A 297 -4.00 13.06 -12.93
N ALA A 298 -4.82 13.93 -12.32
CA ALA A 298 -6.14 13.54 -11.83
C ALA A 298 -7.09 13.14 -12.97
N GLU A 299 -6.84 13.67 -14.16
CA GLU A 299 -7.58 13.40 -15.38
C GLU A 299 -6.63 12.96 -16.49
N ASN A 300 -7.11 12.06 -17.34
CA ASN A 300 -6.48 11.74 -18.60
C ASN A 300 -7.09 12.63 -19.68
N VAL A 301 -6.23 13.42 -20.34
CA VAL A 301 -6.64 14.36 -21.39
C VAL A 301 -5.97 13.95 -22.70
N ARG A 302 -6.79 13.67 -23.71
CA ARG A 302 -6.35 13.22 -25.03
C ARG A 302 -7.10 13.97 -26.11
N PHE A 303 -6.41 14.66 -27.00
CA PHE A 303 -7.06 15.31 -28.13
C PHE A 303 -7.68 14.27 -29.08
N PRO A 304 -8.92 14.50 -29.58
CA PRO A 304 -9.86 15.59 -29.28
C PRO A 304 -10.92 15.22 -28.22
N GLU A 305 -10.67 14.18 -27.43
CA GLU A 305 -11.57 13.69 -26.38
C GLU A 305 -11.72 14.69 -25.24
N ALA A 306 -12.89 14.66 -24.59
CA ALA A 306 -13.07 15.33 -23.32
C ALA A 306 -12.21 14.68 -22.21
N PRO A 307 -11.71 15.45 -21.23
CA PRO A 307 -11.02 14.90 -20.07
C PRO A 307 -11.84 13.80 -19.38
N LYS A 308 -11.16 12.72 -18.99
CA LYS A 308 -11.75 11.60 -18.25
C LYS A 308 -11.01 11.43 -16.92
N PRO A 309 -11.67 10.98 -15.85
CA PRO A 309 -11.00 10.69 -14.58
C PRO A 309 -9.87 9.69 -14.77
N ASN A 310 -8.68 9.97 -14.25
CA ASN A 310 -7.60 9.01 -14.30
C ASN A 310 -7.78 7.94 -13.23
N LEU A 311 -8.21 6.75 -13.63
CA LEU A 311 -8.49 5.67 -12.69
C LEU A 311 -7.28 5.21 -11.86
N THR A 312 -6.05 5.44 -12.36
CA THR A 312 -4.80 5.12 -11.64
C THR A 312 -4.44 6.15 -10.57
N TYR A 313 -5.05 7.34 -10.58
CA TYR A 313 -4.54 8.50 -9.85
C TYR A 313 -4.46 8.29 -8.34
N THR A 314 -5.29 7.44 -7.74
CA THR A 314 -5.39 7.26 -6.28
C THR A 314 -5.18 5.80 -5.90
N ASN A 315 -4.91 5.55 -4.62
CA ASN A 315 -4.88 4.23 -4.00
C ASN A 315 -5.90 4.10 -2.86
N PRO A 316 -6.14 2.88 -2.33
CA PRO A 316 -6.97 2.72 -1.14
C PRO A 316 -6.51 3.64 -0.01
N TYR A 317 -7.45 4.41 0.54
CA TYR A 317 -7.18 5.45 1.52
C TYR A 317 -6.82 4.87 2.90
N LEU A 318 -5.59 4.42 3.13
CA LEU A 318 -5.20 3.73 4.36
C LEU A 318 -4.78 4.63 5.53
N ILE A 319 -4.82 5.96 5.38
CA ILE A 319 -4.51 6.91 6.46
C ILE A 319 -5.40 6.64 7.69
N ASN A 320 -6.66 6.27 7.48
CA ASN A 320 -7.59 6.03 8.60
C ASN A 320 -7.08 4.93 9.54
N TRP A 321 -6.54 3.84 8.98
CA TRP A 321 -6.04 2.73 9.77
C TRP A 321 -4.73 3.08 10.48
N ALA A 322 -3.77 3.66 9.76
CA ALA A 322 -2.47 4.01 10.34
C ALA A 322 -2.61 5.03 11.48
N ALA A 323 -3.43 6.07 11.29
CA ALA A 323 -3.68 7.09 12.31
C ALA A 323 -4.46 6.55 13.52
N ASP A 324 -5.45 5.68 13.28
CA ASP A 324 -6.17 5.02 14.38
C ASP A 324 -5.26 4.13 15.21
N LYS A 325 -4.41 3.33 14.54
CA LYS A 325 -3.43 2.48 15.20
C LYS A 325 -2.48 3.33 16.05
N LEU A 326 -1.90 4.38 15.48
CA LEU A 326 -1.03 5.31 16.20
C LEU A 326 -1.71 5.88 17.46
N TYR A 327 -2.96 6.34 17.34
CA TYR A 327 -3.71 6.84 18.49
C TYR A 327 -3.97 5.76 19.55
N ARG A 328 -4.28 4.52 19.16
CA ARG A 328 -4.48 3.42 20.12
C ARG A 328 -3.20 3.07 20.89
N TYR A 329 -2.04 3.14 20.25
CA TYR A 329 -0.75 2.93 20.91
C TYR A 329 -0.32 4.12 21.75
N ASN A 330 -0.65 5.35 21.35
CA ASN A 330 -0.28 6.56 22.07
C ASN A 330 -1.45 7.58 22.04
N PRO A 331 -2.40 7.51 23.00
CA PRO A 331 -3.59 8.36 23.03
C PRO A 331 -3.30 9.77 23.58
N SER A 332 -2.29 10.45 23.04
CA SER A 332 -1.90 11.80 23.45
C SER A 332 -2.81 12.88 22.84
N PRO A 333 -2.86 14.10 23.42
CA PRO A 333 -3.57 15.23 22.82
C PRO A 333 -3.12 15.53 21.38
N GLU A 334 -1.84 15.37 21.08
CA GLU A 334 -1.28 15.63 19.76
C GLU A 334 -1.74 14.58 18.75
N ASN A 335 -1.84 13.32 19.15
CA ASN A 335 -2.35 12.25 18.28
C ASN A 335 -3.89 12.33 18.14
N LEU A 336 -4.60 12.82 19.16
CA LEU A 336 -6.02 13.15 19.04
C LEU A 336 -6.25 14.28 18.02
N ALA A 337 -5.43 15.32 18.06
CA ALA A 337 -5.47 16.41 17.08
C ALA A 337 -5.17 15.93 15.65
N LEU A 338 -4.19 15.03 15.49
CA LEU A 338 -3.93 14.36 14.22
C LEU A 338 -5.16 13.57 13.75
N LEU A 339 -5.80 12.80 14.63
CA LEU A 339 -7.00 12.02 14.30
C LEU A 339 -8.17 12.91 13.86
N LYS A 340 -8.33 14.11 14.47
CA LYS A 340 -9.29 15.13 14.02
C LYS A 340 -8.96 15.64 12.60
N ARG A 341 -7.68 15.91 12.29
CA ARG A 341 -7.24 16.29 10.92
C ARG A 341 -7.52 15.16 9.92
N VAL A 342 -7.20 13.92 10.28
CA VAL A 342 -7.49 12.74 9.47
C VAL A 342 -8.98 12.57 9.23
N SER A 343 -9.84 12.83 10.22
CA SER A 343 -11.29 12.77 10.02
C SER A 343 -11.78 13.79 8.97
N LYS A 344 -11.23 15.01 8.95
CA LYS A 344 -11.56 16.01 7.91
C LYS A 344 -11.07 15.56 6.53
N SER A 345 -9.89 14.96 6.49
CA SER A 345 -9.30 14.39 5.28
C SER A 345 -10.14 13.22 4.73
N VAL A 346 -10.67 12.36 5.61
CA VAL A 346 -11.65 11.33 5.25
C VAL A 346 -12.92 11.95 4.66
N ASP A 347 -13.47 13.00 5.29
CA ASP A 347 -14.67 13.68 4.77
C ASP A 347 -14.45 14.23 3.35
N LYS A 348 -13.29 14.87 3.08
CA LYS A 348 -12.92 15.36 1.73
C LYS A 348 -12.87 14.23 0.71
N TYR A 349 -12.16 13.14 1.03
CA TYR A 349 -11.96 12.01 0.10
C TYR A 349 -13.27 11.26 -0.18
N VAL A 350 -14.10 11.04 0.84
CA VAL A 350 -15.44 10.43 0.70
C VAL A 350 -16.32 11.29 -0.22
N ALA A 351 -16.34 12.61 0.01
CA ALA A 351 -17.14 13.53 -0.80
C ALA A 351 -16.68 13.53 -2.27
N TRP A 352 -15.37 13.56 -2.53
CA TRP A 352 -14.82 13.48 -3.88
C TRP A 352 -15.20 12.19 -4.60
N LEU A 353 -15.07 11.02 -3.95
CA LEU A 353 -15.44 9.73 -4.56
C LEU A 353 -16.93 9.66 -4.93
N GLU A 354 -17.79 10.37 -4.20
CA GLU A 354 -19.24 10.39 -4.45
C GLU A 354 -19.68 11.47 -5.44
N ASP A 355 -18.90 12.53 -5.63
CA ASP A 355 -19.21 13.61 -6.55
C ASP A 355 -19.42 13.05 -7.98
N PRO A 356 -20.58 13.26 -8.63
CA PRO A 356 -20.77 12.89 -10.02
C PRO A 356 -19.67 13.40 -10.96
N LYS A 357 -19.08 14.56 -10.68
CA LYS A 357 -18.00 15.15 -11.47
C LYS A 357 -16.69 14.38 -11.38
N SER A 358 -16.44 13.66 -10.29
CA SER A 358 -15.23 12.84 -10.18
C SER A 358 -15.29 11.61 -11.08
N GLY A 359 -16.48 11.22 -11.52
CA GLY A 359 -16.73 10.01 -12.30
C GLY A 359 -16.28 8.73 -11.60
N ARG A 360 -16.18 8.74 -10.26
CA ARG A 360 -15.72 7.60 -9.45
C ARG A 360 -16.85 6.69 -8.96
N ALA A 361 -18.01 7.26 -8.65
CA ALA A 361 -19.15 6.49 -8.17
C ALA A 361 -19.82 5.72 -9.31
N ILE A 362 -20.05 4.42 -9.11
CA ILE A 362 -20.91 3.59 -9.96
C ILE A 362 -22.34 3.72 -9.45
N ARG A 363 -23.26 4.12 -10.33
CA ARG A 363 -24.66 4.37 -9.99
C ARG A 363 -25.60 3.48 -10.79
N GLN A 364 -26.72 3.13 -10.17
CA GLN A 364 -27.87 2.59 -10.89
C GLN A 364 -28.64 3.72 -11.59
N ALA A 365 -29.61 3.33 -12.44
CA ALA A 365 -30.45 4.28 -13.17
C ALA A 365 -31.26 5.23 -12.25
N ASP A 366 -31.56 4.81 -11.02
CA ASP A 366 -32.21 5.63 -9.99
C ASP A 366 -31.25 6.58 -9.24
N GLY A 367 -29.97 6.61 -9.64
CA GLY A 367 -28.93 7.44 -9.04
C GLY A 367 -28.27 6.85 -7.79
N LYS A 368 -28.73 5.70 -7.28
CA LYS A 368 -28.15 5.05 -6.09
C LYS A 368 -26.73 4.58 -6.37
N ILE A 369 -25.80 4.90 -5.46
CA ILE A 369 -24.41 4.42 -5.52
C ILE A 369 -24.38 2.93 -5.19
N ILE A 370 -23.81 2.14 -6.08
CA ILE A 370 -23.63 0.70 -5.90
C ILE A 370 -22.18 0.25 -5.87
N GLY A 371 -21.24 1.17 -6.04
CA GLY A 371 -19.82 0.88 -5.98
C GLY A 371 -18.98 2.10 -6.34
N PHE A 372 -17.67 1.91 -6.35
CA PHE A 372 -16.71 2.90 -6.81
C PHE A 372 -15.75 2.23 -7.79
N ASN A 373 -15.40 2.94 -8.86
CA ASN A 373 -14.44 2.46 -9.84
C ASN A 373 -13.00 2.79 -9.42
N GLY A 374 -12.08 2.11 -10.08
CA GLY A 374 -10.65 2.27 -9.92
C GLY A 374 -9.95 1.60 -11.09
N SER A 375 -8.67 1.35 -10.94
CA SER A 375 -7.92 0.50 -11.85
C SER A 375 -7.14 -0.55 -11.07
N ALA A 376 -6.69 -1.57 -11.78
CA ALA A 376 -5.59 -2.44 -11.41
C ALA A 376 -4.50 -1.70 -10.59
N LEU A 377 -3.83 -0.73 -11.21
CA LEU A 377 -2.84 0.15 -10.55
C LEU A 377 -3.47 0.93 -9.39
N GLY A 378 -4.65 1.51 -9.59
CA GLY A 378 -5.36 2.31 -8.59
C GLY A 378 -5.72 1.51 -7.34
N SER A 379 -5.89 0.19 -7.40
CA SER A 379 -6.08 -0.62 -6.19
C SER A 379 -4.78 -0.89 -5.41
N GLY A 380 -3.61 -0.63 -6.01
CA GLY A 380 -2.31 -1.07 -5.49
C GLY A 380 -2.07 -2.58 -5.65
N LEU A 381 -2.97 -3.27 -6.38
CA LEU A 381 -2.91 -4.71 -6.65
C LEU A 381 -2.71 -4.94 -8.14
N ASP A 382 -1.89 -4.09 -8.76
CA ASP A 382 -1.65 -3.90 -10.20
C ASP A 382 -2.44 -4.87 -11.08
N ASN A 383 -1.83 -5.90 -11.65
CA ASN A 383 -2.49 -6.79 -12.60
C ASN A 383 -3.38 -7.90 -11.97
N SER A 384 -3.75 -7.83 -10.67
CA SER A 384 -4.60 -8.85 -10.00
C SER A 384 -5.95 -9.09 -10.67
N ARG A 385 -6.43 -8.09 -11.42
CA ARG A 385 -7.67 -8.10 -12.21
C ARG A 385 -7.37 -8.07 -13.70
N MET A 386 -6.26 -8.71 -14.10
CA MET A 386 -5.65 -8.49 -15.41
C MET A 386 -5.36 -7.00 -15.60
N ASN A 387 -5.44 -6.49 -16.84
CA ASN A 387 -5.19 -5.09 -17.14
C ASN A 387 -6.40 -4.16 -16.93
N VAL A 388 -7.49 -4.66 -16.30
CA VAL A 388 -8.75 -3.93 -16.20
C VAL A 388 -8.58 -2.55 -15.56
N GLY A 389 -8.93 -1.52 -16.32
CA GLY A 389 -8.91 -0.13 -15.89
C GLY A 389 -7.55 0.54 -16.03
N ASN A 390 -6.55 -0.10 -16.62
CA ASN A 390 -5.31 0.58 -16.99
C ASN A 390 -5.62 1.64 -18.06
N ASN A 391 -5.10 2.86 -17.89
CA ASN A 391 -5.13 3.98 -18.86
C ASN A 391 -6.40 4.10 -19.74
N ASN A 392 -7.49 4.67 -19.20
CA ASN A 392 -8.72 5.02 -19.93
C ASN A 392 -9.58 3.87 -20.47
N GLU A 393 -9.37 2.63 -20.03
CA GLU A 393 -10.26 1.54 -20.39
C GLU A 393 -11.71 1.78 -19.91
N LEU A 394 -12.65 1.80 -20.86
CA LEU A 394 -14.08 1.95 -20.58
C LEU A 394 -14.58 0.92 -19.56
N ALA A 395 -14.03 -0.30 -19.61
CA ALA A 395 -14.36 -1.38 -18.69
C ALA A 395 -14.07 -0.99 -17.23
N GLY A 396 -12.95 -0.33 -16.94
CA GLY A 396 -12.60 0.12 -15.58
C GLY A 396 -13.60 1.13 -15.05
N HIS A 397 -14.01 2.11 -15.87
CA HIS A 397 -14.94 3.17 -15.49
C HIS A 397 -16.33 2.66 -15.10
N GLN A 398 -16.74 1.50 -15.61
CA GLN A 398 -18.06 0.93 -15.39
C GLN A 398 -18.08 -0.19 -14.34
N ARG A 399 -16.93 -0.54 -13.76
CA ARG A 399 -16.81 -1.63 -12.78
C ARG A 399 -16.79 -1.08 -11.36
N GLY A 400 -17.51 -1.76 -10.47
CA GLY A 400 -17.46 -1.49 -9.05
C GLY A 400 -16.42 -2.39 -8.39
N PHE A 401 -15.35 -1.80 -7.86
CA PHE A 401 -14.25 -2.53 -7.23
C PHE A 401 -14.57 -2.81 -5.75
N VAL A 402 -14.39 -4.05 -5.31
CA VAL A 402 -14.78 -4.54 -3.97
C VAL A 402 -13.97 -3.86 -2.86
N ASP A 403 -12.68 -3.63 -3.11
CA ASP A 403 -11.74 -2.98 -2.19
C ASP A 403 -12.07 -1.50 -2.02
N PHE A 404 -12.40 -0.77 -3.09
CA PHE A 404 -12.80 0.64 -3.00
C PHE A 404 -14.09 0.84 -2.19
N LEU A 405 -15.14 0.04 -2.43
CA LEU A 405 -16.37 0.11 -1.62
C LEU A 405 -16.12 -0.30 -0.16
N SER A 406 -15.31 -1.35 0.05
CA SER A 406 -14.92 -1.78 1.39
C SER A 406 -14.13 -0.69 2.13
N GLN A 407 -13.21 -0.01 1.45
CA GLN A 407 -12.42 1.06 2.04
C GLN A 407 -13.29 2.27 2.43
N GLN A 408 -14.28 2.61 1.60
CA GLN A 408 -15.30 3.61 1.94
C GLN A 408 -16.05 3.24 3.22
N ILE A 409 -16.50 2.00 3.35
CA ILE A 409 -17.17 1.51 4.57
C ILE A 409 -16.24 1.58 5.78
N ALA A 410 -14.97 1.18 5.63
CA ALA A 410 -13.98 1.22 6.71
C ALA A 410 -13.75 2.65 7.21
N MET A 411 -13.53 3.60 6.29
CA MET A 411 -13.35 5.02 6.61
C MET A 411 -14.55 5.61 7.36
N LEU A 412 -15.77 5.34 6.88
CA LEU A 412 -16.99 5.84 7.52
C LEU A 412 -17.17 5.26 8.94
N LYS A 413 -16.91 3.97 9.14
CA LYS A 413 -17.02 3.31 10.46
C LYS A 413 -15.96 3.82 11.43
N ASP A 414 -14.71 3.97 10.97
CA ASP A 414 -13.63 4.49 11.81
C ASP A 414 -13.87 5.96 12.16
N SER A 415 -14.24 6.80 11.18
CA SER A 415 -14.60 8.20 11.43
C SER A 415 -15.76 8.31 12.42
N ALA A 416 -16.83 7.53 12.27
CA ALA A 416 -17.95 7.54 13.22
C ALA A 416 -17.51 7.22 14.65
N ARG A 417 -16.61 6.24 14.82
CA ARG A 417 -16.05 5.91 16.13
C ARG A 417 -15.21 7.05 16.70
N TRP A 418 -14.41 7.72 15.88
CA TRP A 418 -13.63 8.87 16.34
C TRP A 418 -14.51 10.07 16.70
N GLN A 419 -15.62 10.31 15.98
CA GLN A 419 -16.57 11.34 16.39
C GLN A 419 -17.09 11.09 17.82
N LEU A 420 -17.40 9.84 18.18
CA LEU A 420 -17.79 9.50 19.56
C LEU A 420 -16.64 9.67 20.57
N LEU A 421 -15.39 9.53 20.13
CA LEU A 421 -14.22 9.86 20.94
C LEU A 421 -14.11 11.38 21.13
N PHE A 422 -14.22 12.17 20.06
CA PHE A 422 -14.18 13.64 20.13
C PHE A 422 -15.31 14.20 21.01
N ALA A 423 -16.48 13.57 20.99
CA ALA A 423 -17.62 13.91 21.84
C ALA A 423 -17.34 13.75 23.34
N ARG A 424 -16.40 12.89 23.74
CA ARG A 424 -15.98 12.73 25.15
C ARG A 424 -15.05 13.85 25.61
N GLU A 425 -14.28 14.38 24.69
CA GLU A 425 -13.31 15.47 24.91
C GLU A 425 -13.89 16.86 24.60
N ALA A 426 -15.18 16.93 24.26
CA ALA A 426 -15.85 18.17 23.87
C ALA A 426 -16.04 19.10 25.07
N GLY A 427 -15.76 20.39 24.89
CA GLY A 427 -15.83 21.39 25.96
C GLY A 427 -17.26 21.89 26.25
N SER A 428 -18.23 21.57 25.38
CA SER A 428 -19.62 22.01 25.52
C SER A 428 -20.61 20.93 25.09
N ALA A 429 -21.85 21.03 25.60
CA ALA A 429 -22.94 20.14 25.20
C ALA A 429 -23.29 20.26 23.70
N ALA A 430 -23.20 21.46 23.13
CA ALA A 430 -23.45 21.71 21.72
C ALA A 430 -22.40 21.01 20.83
N GLU A 431 -21.11 21.17 21.14
CA GLU A 431 -20.03 20.50 20.41
C GLU A 431 -20.14 18.97 20.52
N LYS A 432 -20.43 18.45 21.72
CA LYS A 432 -20.68 17.02 21.94
C LYS A 432 -21.82 16.51 21.05
N GLN A 433 -22.92 17.24 20.96
CA GLN A 433 -24.08 16.86 20.16
C GLN A 433 -23.74 16.85 18.66
N GLN A 434 -22.98 17.83 18.17
CA GLN A 434 -22.51 17.87 16.77
C GLN A 434 -21.71 16.61 16.41
N TYR A 435 -20.77 16.21 17.25
CA TYR A 435 -20.00 14.98 17.01
C TYR A 435 -20.88 13.72 17.04
N VAL A 436 -21.81 13.62 17.99
CA VAL A 436 -22.76 12.48 18.07
C VAL A 436 -23.63 12.38 16.82
N ASP A 437 -24.15 13.50 16.32
CA ASP A 437 -25.00 13.52 15.13
C ASP A 437 -24.21 13.20 13.86
N LYS A 438 -22.98 13.70 13.74
CA LYS A 438 -22.05 13.31 12.67
C LYS A 438 -21.77 11.80 12.73
N ALA A 439 -21.51 11.24 13.91
CA ALA A 439 -21.29 9.81 14.09
C ALA A 439 -22.47 8.97 13.59
N ARG A 440 -23.71 9.35 13.97
CA ARG A 440 -24.94 8.68 13.52
C ARG A 440 -25.12 8.76 12.01
N SER A 441 -24.84 9.91 11.41
CA SER A 441 -24.92 10.10 9.95
C SER A 441 -23.94 9.19 9.20
N LEU A 442 -22.68 9.17 9.64
CA LEU A 442 -21.63 8.31 9.08
C LEU A 442 -21.99 6.81 9.23
N GLN A 443 -22.54 6.41 10.39
CA GLN A 443 -22.99 5.04 10.62
C GLN A 443 -24.10 4.62 9.66
N ARG A 444 -25.13 5.46 9.46
CA ARG A 444 -26.22 5.17 8.51
C ARG A 444 -25.68 4.96 7.09
N LYS A 445 -24.77 5.83 6.66
CA LYS A 445 -24.13 5.71 5.34
C LYS A 445 -23.29 4.44 5.21
N ALA A 446 -22.49 4.13 6.23
CA ALA A 446 -21.70 2.89 6.26
C ALA A 446 -22.60 1.64 6.22
N MET A 447 -23.75 1.67 6.89
CA MET A 447 -24.74 0.58 6.84
C MET A 447 -25.35 0.43 5.44
N GLU A 448 -25.66 1.52 4.75
CA GLU A 448 -26.15 1.49 3.38
C GLU A 448 -25.14 0.83 2.44
N TYR A 449 -23.88 1.26 2.47
CA TYR A 449 -22.82 0.66 1.65
C TYR A 449 -22.54 -0.79 2.06
N THR A 450 -22.59 -1.12 3.35
CA THR A 450 -22.46 -2.51 3.82
C THR A 450 -23.57 -3.39 3.23
N ARG A 451 -24.81 -2.91 3.21
CA ARG A 451 -25.93 -3.63 2.59
C ARG A 451 -25.69 -3.84 1.10
N THR A 452 -25.32 -2.79 0.37
CA THR A 452 -25.02 -2.88 -1.06
C THR A 452 -23.88 -3.88 -1.36
N LEU A 453 -22.80 -3.85 -0.58
CA LEU A 453 -21.69 -4.79 -0.69
C LEU A 453 -22.18 -6.24 -0.53
N ASN A 454 -22.95 -6.52 0.53
CA ASN A 454 -23.45 -7.86 0.83
C ASN A 454 -24.49 -8.36 -0.18
N GLU A 455 -25.28 -7.47 -0.78
CA GLU A 455 -26.27 -7.84 -1.80
C GLU A 455 -25.63 -8.07 -3.17
N LYS A 456 -24.70 -7.20 -3.58
CA LYS A 456 -24.19 -7.16 -4.97
C LYS A 456 -22.86 -7.87 -5.15
N TYR A 457 -21.96 -7.85 -4.15
CA TYR A 457 -20.59 -8.34 -4.28
C TYR A 457 -20.39 -9.75 -3.71
N TRP A 458 -21.15 -10.14 -2.70
CA TRP A 458 -21.07 -11.47 -2.08
C TRP A 458 -21.63 -12.56 -2.99
N ASP A 459 -20.81 -13.55 -3.34
CA ASP A 459 -21.24 -14.76 -4.03
C ASP A 459 -21.58 -15.87 -3.01
N PRO A 460 -22.85 -16.27 -2.86
CA PRO A 460 -23.25 -17.29 -1.88
C PRO A 460 -22.83 -18.72 -2.26
N GLN A 461 -22.49 -18.99 -3.53
CA GLN A 461 -22.01 -20.30 -3.97
C GLN A 461 -20.51 -20.42 -3.73
N ARG A 462 -19.75 -19.37 -4.06
CA ARG A 462 -18.29 -19.33 -3.88
C ARG A 462 -17.87 -18.91 -2.47
N LYS A 463 -18.79 -18.40 -1.64
CA LYS A 463 -18.53 -17.93 -0.28
C LYS A 463 -17.43 -16.85 -0.24
N PHE A 464 -17.48 -15.94 -1.21
CA PHE A 464 -16.46 -14.92 -1.40
C PHE A 464 -17.03 -13.65 -2.04
N TYR A 465 -16.32 -12.53 -1.92
CA TYR A 465 -16.70 -11.28 -2.56
C TYR A 465 -15.93 -11.05 -3.86
N TYR A 466 -16.62 -10.50 -4.85
CA TYR A 466 -16.08 -10.19 -6.17
C TYR A 466 -16.42 -8.77 -6.56
N ASP A 467 -15.60 -8.16 -7.42
CA ASP A 467 -15.98 -6.92 -8.10
C ASP A 467 -17.29 -7.10 -8.88
N ILE A 468 -17.93 -6.00 -9.28
CA ILE A 468 -19.13 -6.03 -10.12
C ILE A 468 -18.90 -5.37 -11.48
N LYS A 469 -19.54 -5.89 -12.52
CA LYS A 469 -19.49 -5.40 -13.90
C LYS A 469 -20.90 -5.33 -14.52
N PRO A 470 -21.14 -4.44 -15.50
CA PRO A 470 -22.44 -4.36 -16.17
C PRO A 470 -22.76 -5.63 -16.97
N ARG A 471 -24.05 -5.95 -17.09
CA ARG A 471 -24.61 -7.13 -17.78
C ARG A 471 -25.28 -6.80 -19.13
N GLY A 472 -24.96 -5.68 -19.78
CA GLY A 472 -25.53 -5.30 -21.08
C GLY A 472 -27.03 -4.93 -21.05
N ASP A 473 -27.83 -5.49 -20.15
CA ASP A 473 -29.22 -5.18 -19.82
C ASP A 473 -29.36 -4.02 -18.82
N GLY A 474 -28.26 -3.35 -18.49
CA GLY A 474 -28.19 -2.28 -17.48
C GLY A 474 -28.09 -2.76 -16.03
N ALA A 475 -28.19 -4.07 -15.76
CA ALA A 475 -27.92 -4.64 -14.45
C ALA A 475 -26.42 -4.89 -14.23
N PHE A 476 -26.05 -5.31 -13.02
CA PHE A 476 -24.68 -5.64 -12.64
C PHE A 476 -24.57 -7.12 -12.23
N ALA A 477 -23.46 -7.76 -12.60
CA ALA A 477 -23.07 -9.10 -12.18
C ALA A 477 -21.74 -9.07 -11.44
N ARG A 478 -21.53 -10.07 -10.59
CA ARG A 478 -20.22 -10.35 -9.97
C ARG A 478 -19.24 -10.77 -11.07
N ASP A 479 -18.03 -10.22 -11.05
CA ASP A 479 -16.98 -10.61 -11.95
C ASP A 479 -16.16 -11.75 -11.35
N THR A 480 -16.52 -12.98 -11.72
CA THR A 480 -15.92 -14.21 -11.20
C THR A 480 -14.81 -14.75 -12.10
N SER A 481 -14.30 -13.94 -13.05
CA SER A 481 -13.24 -14.34 -13.99
C SER A 481 -11.89 -14.55 -13.32
N THR A 482 -11.65 -13.85 -12.21
CA THR A 482 -10.51 -14.04 -11.31
C THR A 482 -11.03 -14.14 -9.88
N THR A 483 -10.22 -14.68 -8.96
CA THR A 483 -10.52 -14.65 -7.52
C THR A 483 -9.36 -13.95 -6.81
N PRO A 484 -9.33 -12.60 -6.85
CA PRO A 484 -8.26 -11.82 -6.25
C PRO A 484 -8.42 -11.73 -4.73
N VAL A 485 -7.28 -11.55 -4.03
CA VAL A 485 -7.23 -11.34 -2.58
C VAL A 485 -8.02 -10.10 -2.11
N SER A 486 -8.37 -9.20 -3.03
CA SER A 486 -9.21 -8.03 -2.74
C SER A 486 -10.59 -8.41 -2.16
N GLY A 487 -11.09 -9.63 -2.41
CA GLY A 487 -12.32 -10.13 -1.81
C GLY A 487 -12.29 -10.31 -0.28
N PHE A 488 -11.13 -10.13 0.38
CA PHE A 488 -11.01 -10.07 1.84
C PHE A 488 -11.16 -8.65 2.43
N TRP A 489 -11.12 -7.59 1.63
CA TRP A 489 -11.32 -6.21 2.13
C TRP A 489 -12.67 -5.98 2.85
N PRO A 490 -13.78 -6.67 2.51
CA PRO A 490 -15.01 -6.62 3.29
C PRO A 490 -14.83 -7.02 4.76
N LEU A 491 -13.84 -7.87 5.09
CA LEU A 491 -13.48 -8.21 6.46
C LEU A 491 -12.82 -7.04 7.17
N PHE A 492 -11.87 -6.38 6.50
CA PHE A 492 -11.24 -5.16 6.98
C PHE A 492 -12.27 -4.07 7.27
N ALA A 493 -13.26 -3.91 6.39
CA ALA A 493 -14.37 -2.97 6.56
C ALA A 493 -15.39 -3.37 7.65
N LYS A 494 -15.23 -4.54 8.30
CA LYS A 494 -16.22 -5.13 9.22
C LYS A 494 -17.62 -5.19 8.59
N ALA A 495 -17.71 -5.48 7.29
CA ALA A 495 -18.94 -5.46 6.52
C ALA A 495 -19.60 -6.85 6.43
N SER A 496 -18.81 -7.91 6.59
CA SER A 496 -19.30 -9.28 6.68
C SER A 496 -19.83 -9.58 8.09
N ASP A 497 -21.00 -10.20 8.18
CA ASP A 497 -21.47 -10.81 9.42
C ASP A 497 -20.68 -12.08 9.76
N ARG A 498 -20.78 -12.54 11.01
CA ARG A 498 -20.02 -13.69 11.50
C ARG A 498 -20.23 -14.96 10.67
N ALA A 499 -21.46 -15.22 10.22
CA ALA A 499 -21.76 -16.41 9.43
C ALA A 499 -21.02 -16.38 8.08
N LYS A 500 -21.04 -15.24 7.36
CA LYS A 500 -20.26 -15.09 6.12
C LYS A 500 -18.76 -15.20 6.34
N VAL A 501 -18.25 -14.67 7.47
CA VAL A 501 -16.83 -14.82 7.82
C VAL A 501 -16.48 -16.29 8.00
N ASP A 502 -17.29 -17.04 8.75
CA ASP A 502 -17.05 -18.46 9.01
C ASP A 502 -17.16 -19.30 7.72
N GLU A 503 -18.16 -19.01 6.87
CA GLU A 503 -18.29 -19.62 5.54
C GLU A 503 -17.09 -19.32 4.64
N MET A 504 -16.62 -18.08 4.61
CA MET A 504 -15.44 -17.67 3.84
C MET A 504 -14.18 -18.38 4.35
N VAL A 505 -13.98 -18.46 5.67
CA VAL A 505 -12.83 -19.17 6.25
C VAL A 505 -12.86 -20.63 5.84
N ALA A 506 -13.99 -21.31 6.01
CA ALA A 506 -14.12 -22.72 5.64
C ALA A 506 -13.88 -22.97 4.14
N ALA A 507 -14.35 -22.07 3.28
CA ALA A 507 -14.30 -22.27 1.82
C ALA A 507 -13.02 -21.75 1.14
N GLN A 508 -12.35 -20.74 1.72
CA GLN A 508 -11.28 -19.98 1.07
C GLN A 508 -9.91 -20.12 1.75
N MET A 509 -9.87 -20.43 3.06
CA MET A 509 -8.63 -20.61 3.82
C MET A 509 -8.07 -22.04 3.74
N VAL A 510 -8.31 -22.72 2.61
CA VAL A 510 -7.77 -24.06 2.32
C VAL A 510 -6.48 -23.97 1.49
N PRO A 511 -5.56 -24.95 1.58
CA PRO A 511 -4.28 -24.93 0.86
C PRO A 511 -4.38 -24.72 -0.65
N GLU A 512 -5.47 -25.19 -1.27
CA GLU A 512 -5.75 -25.10 -2.71
C GLU A 512 -6.22 -23.69 -3.13
N LYS A 513 -6.45 -22.79 -2.17
CA LYS A 513 -6.92 -21.42 -2.40
C LYS A 513 -6.02 -20.41 -1.71
N PHE A 514 -6.47 -19.72 -0.68
CA PHE A 514 -5.69 -18.70 0.01
C PHE A 514 -5.00 -19.18 1.30
N GLY A 515 -5.31 -20.38 1.76
CA GLY A 515 -4.74 -20.96 2.98
C GLY A 515 -3.45 -21.75 2.73
N GLY A 516 -3.16 -22.65 3.68
CA GLY A 516 -1.97 -23.50 3.67
C GLY A 516 -0.73 -22.81 4.24
N ASN A 517 0.42 -23.44 4.05
CA ASN A 517 1.68 -23.03 4.67
C ASN A 517 2.31 -21.77 4.05
N ALA A 518 1.73 -21.24 2.98
CA ALA A 518 2.14 -20.00 2.31
C ALA A 518 0.89 -19.15 2.02
N PRO A 519 0.25 -18.58 3.04
CA PRO A 519 -1.09 -18.01 2.92
C PRO A 519 -1.11 -16.73 2.07
N MET A 520 -2.31 -16.34 1.63
CA MET A 520 -2.60 -15.06 0.98
C MET A 520 -1.83 -14.78 -0.35
N PRO A 521 -1.86 -15.70 -1.33
CA PRO A 521 -1.47 -15.36 -2.70
C PRO A 521 -2.36 -14.24 -3.26
N SER A 522 -1.82 -13.46 -4.22
CA SER A 522 -2.55 -12.34 -4.82
C SER A 522 -3.85 -12.75 -5.52
N ASN A 523 -3.85 -13.93 -6.14
CA ASN A 523 -5.04 -14.61 -6.65
C ASN A 523 -5.14 -16.02 -6.07
N SER A 524 -6.37 -16.52 -5.91
CA SER A 524 -6.63 -17.89 -5.45
C SER A 524 -5.97 -18.90 -6.39
N ARG A 525 -5.28 -19.90 -5.83
CA ARG A 525 -4.48 -20.87 -6.60
C ARG A 525 -5.32 -21.69 -7.56
N ASP A 526 -6.57 -22.01 -7.20
CA ASP A 526 -7.53 -22.73 -8.04
C ASP A 526 -8.06 -21.90 -9.23
N THR A 527 -7.81 -20.59 -9.26
CA THR A 527 -8.20 -19.70 -10.37
C THR A 527 -7.03 -19.24 -11.23
N VAL A 528 -5.80 -19.57 -10.83
CA VAL A 528 -4.60 -19.28 -11.62
C VAL A 528 -4.45 -20.36 -12.69
N LYS A 529 -4.62 -19.99 -13.96
CA LYS A 529 -4.41 -20.90 -15.10
C LYS A 529 -2.91 -21.18 -15.29
N TYR A 530 -2.54 -22.44 -15.53
CA TYR A 530 -1.17 -22.88 -15.82
C TYR A 530 -1.03 -23.26 -17.31
N GLY A 531 0.13 -22.98 -17.92
CA GLY A 531 0.50 -23.57 -19.23
C GLY A 531 0.00 -22.83 -20.47
N ASN A 532 -0.32 -23.56 -21.56
CA ASN A 532 -0.60 -23.01 -22.90
C ASN A 532 -1.80 -22.05 -22.95
N GLU A 533 -2.70 -22.12 -21.98
CA GLU A 533 -3.82 -21.17 -21.81
C GLU A 533 -3.36 -19.74 -21.46
N MET A 534 -2.08 -19.58 -21.08
CA MET A 534 -1.43 -18.29 -20.81
C MET A 534 -1.03 -17.53 -22.09
N ARG A 535 -0.84 -18.24 -23.21
CA ARG A 535 -0.52 -17.62 -24.51
C ARG A 535 -1.69 -16.83 -25.07
N GLU A 536 -2.92 -17.25 -24.79
CA GLU A 536 -4.14 -16.53 -25.18
C GLU A 536 -4.29 -15.19 -24.44
N LEU A 537 -3.56 -15.00 -23.33
CA LEU A 537 -3.48 -13.76 -22.54
C LEU A 537 -2.15 -13.02 -22.75
N GLY A 538 -1.32 -13.43 -23.71
CA GLY A 538 -0.08 -12.73 -24.09
C GLY A 538 1.13 -12.96 -23.18
N TYR A 539 1.13 -13.99 -22.32
CA TYR A 539 2.22 -14.26 -21.38
C TYR A 539 2.97 -15.56 -21.71
N GLU A 540 4.29 -15.48 -21.85
CA GLU A 540 5.19 -16.65 -21.94
C GLU A 540 5.98 -16.80 -20.62
N PRO A 541 5.70 -17.84 -19.80
CA PRO A 541 6.43 -18.06 -18.56
C PRO A 541 7.91 -18.27 -18.85
N ARG A 542 8.79 -17.59 -18.12
CA ARG A 542 10.23 -17.84 -18.23
C ARG A 542 10.51 -19.27 -17.78
N ARG A 543 11.23 -20.02 -18.60
CA ARG A 543 11.72 -21.35 -18.27
C ARG A 543 13.20 -21.32 -17.98
N ASN A 544 13.63 -22.16 -17.05
CA ASN A 544 15.03 -22.43 -16.84
C ASN A 544 15.52 -23.15 -18.10
N SER A 545 16.52 -22.59 -18.78
CA SER A 545 17.01 -23.13 -20.05
C SER A 545 17.74 -24.47 -19.90
N ALA A 546 18.20 -24.82 -18.70
CA ALA A 546 18.87 -26.08 -18.40
C ALA A 546 17.89 -27.17 -17.93
N THR A 547 16.84 -26.82 -17.17
CA THR A 547 15.91 -27.80 -16.57
C THR A 547 14.51 -27.84 -17.20
N GLY A 548 14.13 -26.81 -17.97
CA GLY A 548 12.81 -26.67 -18.57
C GLY A 548 11.69 -26.23 -17.61
N GLU A 549 12.00 -26.07 -16.33
CA GLU A 549 11.06 -25.69 -15.27
C GLU A 549 10.58 -24.24 -15.42
N ILE A 550 9.33 -23.95 -15.05
CA ILE A 550 8.79 -22.59 -15.00
C ILE A 550 9.45 -21.87 -13.80
N VAL A 551 10.12 -20.74 -14.05
CA VAL A 551 10.86 -19.92 -13.06
C VAL A 551 10.26 -18.53 -12.87
N ASP A 552 9.08 -18.28 -13.42
CA ASP A 552 8.37 -17.01 -13.25
C ASP A 552 7.16 -17.23 -12.36
N ASP A 553 7.15 -16.56 -11.21
CA ASP A 553 6.09 -16.64 -10.19
C ASP A 553 4.83 -15.84 -10.59
N GLY A 554 4.92 -15.09 -11.68
CA GLY A 554 3.99 -14.03 -12.05
C GLY A 554 4.05 -12.84 -11.09
N TYR A 555 3.07 -11.94 -11.21
CA TYR A 555 2.96 -10.75 -10.39
C TYR A 555 1.66 -10.83 -9.56
N HIS A 556 0.92 -9.73 -9.40
CA HIS A 556 -0.38 -9.73 -8.72
C HIS A 556 -1.46 -10.60 -9.41
N ASP A 557 -1.32 -10.83 -10.72
CA ASP A 557 -2.20 -11.67 -11.53
C ASP A 557 -2.06 -13.19 -11.26
N LYS A 558 -1.13 -13.58 -10.38
CA LYS A 558 -0.77 -14.97 -10.10
C LYS A 558 -0.65 -15.24 -8.59
N MET A 559 0.26 -16.13 -8.21
CA MET A 559 0.42 -16.68 -6.86
C MET A 559 1.47 -15.94 -6.01
N ALA A 560 2.04 -14.85 -6.51
CA ALA A 560 3.00 -14.05 -5.76
C ALA A 560 2.42 -13.66 -4.39
N LEU A 561 3.23 -13.84 -3.35
CA LEU A 561 2.90 -13.49 -1.97
C LEU A 561 3.40 -12.06 -1.71
N TRP A 562 2.46 -11.16 -1.47
CA TRP A 562 2.77 -9.76 -1.15
C TRP A 562 2.48 -9.49 0.31
N ASN A 563 3.44 -8.87 0.99
CA ASN A 563 3.32 -8.56 2.42
C ASN A 563 2.08 -7.70 2.76
N PRO A 564 1.68 -6.69 1.93
CA PRO A 564 0.42 -5.98 2.13
C PRO A 564 -0.83 -6.87 2.06
N ASN A 565 -0.85 -7.90 1.23
CA ASN A 565 -2.00 -8.80 1.10
C ASN A 565 -2.21 -9.61 2.37
N ALA A 566 -1.15 -10.24 2.88
CA ALA A 566 -1.18 -10.98 4.13
C ALA A 566 -1.55 -10.07 5.32
N SER A 567 -0.95 -8.88 5.38
CA SER A 567 -1.22 -7.91 6.45
C SER A 567 -2.67 -7.40 6.40
N MET A 568 -3.19 -7.06 5.22
CA MET A 568 -4.58 -6.64 5.03
C MET A 568 -5.57 -7.73 5.43
N ALA A 569 -5.34 -8.97 5.00
CA ALA A 569 -6.21 -10.09 5.34
C ALA A 569 -6.18 -10.40 6.85
N ALA A 570 -5.00 -10.45 7.47
CA ALA A 570 -4.86 -10.66 8.92
C ALA A 570 -5.58 -9.56 9.72
N GLN A 571 -5.38 -8.29 9.35
CA GLN A 571 -6.12 -7.16 9.92
C GLN A 571 -7.63 -7.31 9.69
N GLY A 572 -8.05 -7.79 8.52
CA GLY A 572 -9.43 -8.11 8.19
C GLY A 572 -10.05 -9.14 9.12
N PHE A 573 -9.42 -10.30 9.27
CA PHE A 573 -9.87 -11.37 10.16
C PHE A 573 -9.92 -10.92 11.62
N ARG A 574 -8.93 -10.16 12.09
CA ARG A 574 -8.93 -9.60 13.44
C ARG A 574 -10.11 -8.65 13.65
N ARG A 575 -10.33 -7.74 12.69
CA ARG A 575 -11.42 -6.75 12.73
C ARG A 575 -12.81 -7.41 12.66
N SER A 576 -12.93 -8.53 11.96
CA SER A 576 -14.19 -9.27 11.78
C SER A 576 -14.48 -10.32 12.87
N GLY A 577 -13.60 -10.46 13.87
CA GLY A 577 -13.82 -11.35 15.01
C GLY A 577 -13.25 -12.76 14.85
N ARG A 578 -12.32 -12.96 13.90
CA ARG A 578 -11.53 -14.18 13.72
C ARG A 578 -10.02 -13.96 13.95
N PRO A 579 -9.60 -13.48 15.14
CA PRO A 579 -8.19 -13.30 15.48
C PRO A 579 -7.41 -14.63 15.51
N ASP A 580 -8.08 -15.78 15.58
CA ASP A 580 -7.49 -17.11 15.39
C ASP A 580 -6.95 -17.31 13.96
N VAL A 581 -7.70 -16.84 12.96
CA VAL A 581 -7.27 -16.91 11.54
C VAL A 581 -6.19 -15.87 11.27
N ALA A 582 -6.29 -14.68 11.87
CA ALA A 582 -5.23 -13.66 11.80
C ALA A 582 -3.90 -14.20 12.36
N HIS A 583 -3.95 -14.90 13.50
CA HIS A 583 -2.80 -15.60 14.07
C HIS A 583 -2.18 -16.61 13.11
N ALA A 584 -3.00 -17.48 12.49
CA ALA A 584 -2.50 -18.46 11.52
C ALA A 584 -1.85 -17.79 10.30
N VAL A 585 -2.51 -16.78 9.71
CA VAL A 585 -1.98 -16.05 8.54
C VAL A 585 -0.66 -15.37 8.86
N SER A 586 -0.59 -14.61 9.96
CA SER A 586 0.63 -13.88 10.34
C SER A 586 1.77 -14.83 10.71
N ARG A 587 1.49 -15.90 11.46
CA ARG A 587 2.48 -16.94 11.78
C ARG A 587 3.04 -17.57 10.51
N ASP A 588 2.16 -18.09 9.65
CA ASP A 588 2.58 -18.88 8.48
C ASP A 588 3.29 -17.99 7.45
N HIS A 589 2.81 -16.75 7.23
CA HIS A 589 3.47 -15.80 6.34
C HIS A 589 4.86 -15.40 6.83
N THR A 590 5.00 -15.02 8.11
CA THR A 590 6.30 -14.63 8.68
C THR A 590 7.27 -15.81 8.76
N ALA A 591 6.78 -17.03 9.03
CA ALA A 591 7.61 -18.24 8.98
C ALA A 591 8.15 -18.51 7.56
N ARG A 592 7.36 -18.23 6.52
CA ARG A 592 7.83 -18.32 5.13
C ARG A 592 8.86 -17.25 4.78
N MET A 593 8.69 -16.03 5.26
CA MET A 593 9.71 -14.99 5.10
C MET A 593 11.04 -15.42 5.75
N ALA A 594 10.98 -15.97 6.98
CA ALA A 594 12.16 -16.47 7.69
C ALA A 594 12.80 -17.69 7.00
N GLU A 595 11.98 -18.60 6.45
CA GLU A 595 12.47 -19.74 5.64
C GLU A 595 13.21 -19.28 4.38
N SER A 596 12.77 -18.18 3.77
CA SER A 596 13.46 -17.58 2.62
C SER A 596 14.82 -17.01 3.03
N ASN A 597 14.85 -16.09 4.00
CA ASN A 597 16.07 -15.56 4.60
C ASN A 597 15.73 -14.70 5.86
N PRO A 598 16.19 -15.05 7.07
CA PRO A 598 15.92 -14.25 8.27
C PRO A 598 16.76 -12.97 8.38
N LEU A 599 17.76 -12.78 7.50
CA LEU A 599 18.70 -11.65 7.50
C LEU A 599 18.29 -10.52 6.53
N THR A 600 17.16 -10.65 5.85
CA THR A 600 16.60 -9.60 5.00
C THR A 600 15.08 -9.68 4.97
N VAL A 601 14.44 -8.64 4.45
CA VAL A 601 13.01 -8.63 4.11
C VAL A 601 12.89 -8.27 2.63
N GLU A 602 12.03 -8.98 1.91
CA GLU A 602 11.87 -8.83 0.47
C GLU A 602 10.62 -8.01 0.14
N GLU A 603 10.62 -7.42 -1.06
CA GLU A 603 9.44 -6.73 -1.60
C GLU A 603 8.24 -7.69 -1.70
N ALA A 604 8.47 -8.86 -2.27
CA ALA A 604 7.48 -9.92 -2.43
C ALA A 604 8.18 -11.29 -2.50
N TYR A 605 7.41 -12.36 -2.33
CA TYR A 605 7.91 -13.72 -2.29
C TYR A 605 7.23 -14.61 -3.34
N GLY A 606 8.04 -15.42 -4.01
CA GLY A 606 7.59 -16.54 -4.83
C GLY A 606 7.50 -17.82 -4.01
N THR A 607 6.97 -18.88 -4.62
CA THR A 607 6.91 -20.20 -3.97
C THR A 607 7.22 -21.34 -4.92
N ASP A 608 8.09 -22.25 -4.49
CA ASP A 608 8.30 -23.53 -5.16
C ASP A 608 7.31 -24.55 -4.62
N ARG A 609 6.54 -25.17 -5.52
CA ARG A 609 5.57 -26.22 -5.17
C ARG A 609 6.29 -27.57 -5.08
N ILE A 610 6.32 -28.15 -3.88
CA ILE A 610 6.97 -29.43 -3.60
C ILE A 610 5.90 -30.47 -3.27
N VAL A 611 5.83 -31.55 -4.05
CA VAL A 611 5.00 -32.72 -3.73
C VAL A 611 5.82 -33.63 -2.82
N GLN A 612 5.29 -33.90 -1.63
CA GLN A 612 5.90 -34.77 -0.63
C GLN A 612 5.69 -36.26 -0.98
N PRO A 613 6.48 -37.19 -0.42
CA PRO A 613 6.32 -38.62 -0.66
C PRO A 613 4.93 -39.18 -0.31
N ASP A 614 4.22 -38.54 0.63
CA ASP A 614 2.85 -38.89 1.04
C ASP A 614 1.75 -38.29 0.14
N GLY A 615 2.14 -37.62 -0.95
CA GLY A 615 1.25 -36.96 -1.90
C GLY A 615 0.78 -35.57 -1.48
N THR A 616 1.15 -35.07 -0.28
CA THR A 616 0.81 -33.71 0.16
C THR A 616 1.65 -32.65 -0.58
N VAL A 617 1.16 -31.42 -0.64
CA VAL A 617 1.86 -30.30 -1.28
C VAL A 617 2.37 -29.33 -0.23
N LYS A 618 3.66 -29.01 -0.28
CA LYS A 618 4.30 -27.96 0.51
C LYS A 618 4.81 -26.85 -0.41
N PHE A 619 4.58 -25.60 -0.05
CA PHE A 619 5.17 -24.45 -0.74
C PHE A 619 6.41 -23.96 0.01
N LYS A 620 7.57 -23.92 -0.66
CA LYS A 620 8.81 -23.35 -0.12
C LYS A 620 8.96 -21.92 -0.62
N ALA A 621 9.17 -20.96 0.29
CA ALA A 621 9.32 -19.56 -0.09
C ALA A 621 10.72 -19.24 -0.60
N ARG A 622 10.78 -18.26 -1.51
CA ARG A 622 12.03 -17.62 -2.00
C ARG A 622 11.72 -16.18 -2.44
N PRO A 623 12.73 -15.33 -2.68
CA PRO A 623 12.49 -14.02 -3.28
C PRO A 623 11.73 -14.16 -4.60
N LEU A 624 10.82 -13.21 -4.87
CA LEU A 624 10.01 -13.22 -6.09
C LEU A 624 10.91 -13.22 -7.34
N ALA A 625 10.66 -14.14 -8.27
CA ALA A 625 11.28 -14.14 -9.58
C ALA A 625 10.23 -13.76 -10.64
N HIS A 626 10.38 -12.57 -11.24
CA HIS A 626 9.49 -12.07 -12.29
C HIS A 626 10.31 -11.48 -13.44
N ALA A 627 10.00 -11.83 -14.69
CA ALA A 627 10.82 -11.43 -15.84
C ALA A 627 10.85 -9.90 -16.08
N GLN A 628 9.77 -9.19 -15.73
CA GLN A 628 9.60 -7.76 -16.03
C GLN A 628 9.75 -6.86 -14.80
N HIS A 629 9.83 -7.43 -13.60
CA HIS A 629 9.95 -6.68 -12.34
C HIS A 629 11.13 -7.22 -11.56
N GLN A 630 12.20 -6.42 -11.45
CA GLN A 630 13.38 -6.81 -10.69
C GLN A 630 13.06 -6.77 -9.20
N HIS A 631 13.20 -7.91 -8.53
CA HIS A 631 13.06 -8.02 -7.08
C HIS A 631 14.03 -7.07 -6.35
N ARG A 632 13.62 -6.61 -5.18
CA ARG A 632 14.43 -5.75 -4.30
C ARG A 632 14.64 -6.45 -2.95
N ALA A 633 15.90 -6.77 -2.67
CA ALA A 633 16.35 -7.19 -1.34
C ALA A 633 16.41 -6.00 -0.36
N ASP A 634 16.45 -6.31 0.94
CA ASP A 634 16.43 -5.35 2.04
C ASP A 634 15.25 -4.37 1.97
N PHE A 635 14.11 -4.79 1.39
CA PHE A 635 12.94 -3.95 1.18
C PHE A 635 12.17 -3.73 2.50
N ALA A 636 12.72 -2.89 3.37
CA ALA A 636 12.09 -2.49 4.64
C ALA A 636 10.96 -1.46 4.48
N GLY A 637 10.37 -1.37 3.29
CA GLY A 637 9.12 -0.70 3.03
C GLY A 637 7.96 -1.47 3.65
N TRP A 638 7.04 -2.01 2.84
CA TRP A 638 6.03 -2.91 3.39
C TRP A 638 6.59 -4.28 3.84
N GLY A 639 7.82 -4.65 3.41
CA GLY A 639 8.44 -5.92 3.76
C GLY A 639 8.69 -6.09 5.26
N LYS A 640 8.91 -4.99 6.01
CA LYS A 640 9.06 -5.05 7.47
C LYS A 640 7.75 -5.24 8.23
N VAL A 641 6.60 -5.08 7.58
CA VAL A 641 5.30 -5.01 8.28
C VAL A 641 4.91 -6.35 8.90
N PRO A 642 4.89 -7.49 8.19
CA PRO A 642 4.55 -8.77 8.81
C PRO A 642 5.44 -9.16 10.00
N PRO A 643 6.79 -9.08 9.93
CA PRO A 643 7.65 -9.46 11.04
C PRO A 643 7.59 -8.52 12.25
N ILE A 644 6.96 -7.33 12.13
CA ILE A 644 6.76 -6.41 13.25
C ILE A 644 5.28 -6.41 13.68
N ASP A 645 4.40 -5.84 12.86
CA ASP A 645 2.97 -5.67 13.15
C ASP A 645 2.26 -7.02 13.33
N GLY A 646 2.46 -7.94 12.38
CA GLY A 646 1.84 -9.26 12.39
C GLY A 646 2.33 -10.11 13.57
N VAL A 647 3.64 -10.06 13.85
CA VAL A 647 4.21 -10.76 15.00
C VAL A 647 3.66 -10.20 16.31
N VAL A 648 3.68 -8.88 16.52
CA VAL A 648 3.21 -8.28 17.78
C VAL A 648 1.72 -8.50 17.99
N GLN A 649 0.89 -8.18 16.99
CA GLN A 649 -0.57 -8.18 17.18
C GLN A 649 -1.20 -9.56 17.07
N ASP A 650 -0.65 -10.47 16.27
CA ASP A 650 -1.27 -11.77 15.98
C ASP A 650 -0.48 -12.96 16.55
N ALA A 651 0.86 -13.00 16.44
CA ALA A 651 1.66 -14.12 16.96
C ALA A 651 1.88 -14.03 18.47
N VAL A 652 2.34 -12.86 18.95
CA VAL A 652 2.45 -12.53 20.38
C VAL A 652 1.06 -12.26 20.97
N GLY A 653 0.20 -11.55 20.22
CA GLY A 653 -1.20 -11.32 20.59
C GLY A 653 -1.47 -10.01 21.32
N LEU A 654 -0.56 -9.04 21.28
CA LEU A 654 -0.68 -7.73 21.94
C LEU A 654 -1.45 -6.74 21.08
N ASN A 655 -2.60 -6.28 21.59
CA ASN A 655 -3.52 -5.41 20.87
C ASN A 655 -3.91 -4.22 21.75
N PRO A 656 -3.53 -2.98 21.39
CA PRO A 656 -3.97 -1.83 22.15
C PRO A 656 -5.40 -1.45 21.79
N THR A 657 -6.16 -1.06 22.80
CA THR A 657 -7.54 -0.60 22.67
C THR A 657 -7.67 0.78 23.31
N ALA A 658 -8.33 1.72 22.61
CA ALA A 658 -8.56 3.06 23.15
C ALA A 658 -9.43 3.09 24.43
N ARG A 659 -10.00 1.96 24.85
CA ARG A 659 -10.94 1.85 25.98
C ARG A 659 -10.38 1.04 27.16
N HIS A 660 -9.51 0.07 26.91
CA HIS A 660 -9.10 -0.93 27.92
C HIS A 660 -7.59 -1.05 28.09
N GLY A 661 -6.81 -0.13 27.51
CA GLY A 661 -5.36 -0.20 27.55
C GLY A 661 -4.82 -1.27 26.60
N LEU A 662 -3.77 -1.97 27.03
CA LEU A 662 -3.11 -3.01 26.23
C LEU A 662 -3.75 -4.36 26.53
N GLU A 663 -4.28 -5.04 25.53
CA GLU A 663 -4.85 -6.39 25.68
C GLU A 663 -3.88 -7.44 25.16
N TRP A 664 -3.65 -8.50 25.94
CA TRP A 664 -2.88 -9.67 25.53
C TRP A 664 -3.81 -10.85 25.31
N ASN A 665 -3.95 -11.26 24.05
CA ASN A 665 -4.70 -12.44 23.64
C ASN A 665 -3.71 -13.56 23.29
N LEU A 666 -3.34 -14.37 24.28
CA LEU A 666 -2.41 -15.47 24.07
C LEU A 666 -3.08 -16.58 23.25
N ARG A 667 -2.48 -16.94 22.11
CA ARG A 667 -2.94 -18.00 21.19
C ARG A 667 -1.92 -19.12 21.00
N THR A 668 -0.74 -18.91 21.53
CA THR A 668 0.41 -19.78 21.36
C THR A 668 0.65 -20.59 22.64
N PRO A 669 0.70 -21.92 22.55
CA PRO A 669 1.07 -22.77 23.69
C PRO A 669 2.46 -22.44 24.21
N LEU A 670 2.62 -22.50 25.53
CA LEU A 670 3.89 -22.39 26.23
C LEU A 670 4.12 -23.67 27.03
N LYS A 671 5.35 -24.20 27.02
CA LYS A 671 5.76 -25.37 27.80
C LYS A 671 5.58 -25.10 29.28
N VAL A 672 4.89 -26.01 29.96
CA VAL A 672 4.62 -25.91 31.38
C VAL A 672 5.91 -26.14 32.17
N GLY A 673 6.26 -25.20 33.04
CA GLY A 673 7.39 -25.31 33.96
C GLY A 673 8.73 -24.87 33.37
N ASP A 674 8.80 -24.62 32.06
CA ASP A 674 9.99 -24.08 31.41
C ASP A 674 9.89 -22.56 31.32
N ARG A 675 10.59 -21.85 32.22
CA ARG A 675 10.63 -20.39 32.21
C ARG A 675 11.40 -19.80 31.03
N SER A 676 12.22 -20.59 30.35
CA SER A 676 12.89 -20.14 29.13
C SER A 676 11.91 -20.06 27.96
N ASP A 677 10.87 -20.90 27.97
CA ASP A 677 9.75 -20.86 27.01
C ASP A 677 8.74 -19.77 27.39
N GLY A 678 8.93 -18.60 26.80
CA GLY A 678 8.11 -17.42 27.03
C GLY A 678 7.77 -16.70 25.74
N LEU A 679 6.84 -15.76 25.84
CA LEU A 679 6.38 -14.92 24.74
C LEU A 679 6.38 -13.47 25.21
N GLY A 680 6.82 -12.55 24.37
CA GLY A 680 6.90 -11.15 24.82
C GLY A 680 7.49 -10.19 23.81
N VAL A 681 7.64 -8.95 24.26
CA VAL A 681 8.23 -7.84 23.52
C VAL A 681 9.19 -7.06 24.42
N TYR A 682 10.21 -6.48 23.80
CA TYR A 682 11.16 -5.58 24.44
C TYR A 682 11.17 -4.24 23.71
N ASN A 683 11.27 -3.16 24.48
CA ASN A 683 11.25 -1.77 24.02
C ASN A 683 10.04 -1.36 23.14
N LEU A 684 8.86 -1.89 23.47
CA LEU A 684 7.61 -1.51 22.80
C LEU A 684 7.23 -0.07 23.16
N GLN A 685 7.00 0.76 22.15
CA GLN A 685 6.52 2.12 22.32
C GLN A 685 5.00 2.12 22.59
N TYR A 686 4.60 2.52 23.80
CA TYR A 686 3.20 2.48 24.22
C TYR A 686 2.89 3.55 25.26
N ASN A 687 1.70 4.15 25.16
CA ASN A 687 1.20 5.22 26.03
C ASN A 687 2.19 6.39 26.20
N GLY A 688 2.90 6.73 25.12
CA GLY A 688 3.89 7.82 25.11
C GLY A 688 5.17 7.53 25.92
N GLY A 689 5.45 6.26 26.25
CA GLY A 689 6.70 5.84 26.86
C GLY A 689 7.18 4.48 26.36
N ASN A 690 8.30 4.02 26.92
CA ASN A 690 8.88 2.73 26.59
C ASN A 690 8.40 1.61 27.54
N VAL A 691 7.88 0.53 26.98
CA VAL A 691 7.70 -0.76 27.69
C VAL A 691 8.96 -1.58 27.42
N LYS A 692 9.94 -1.44 28.30
CA LYS A 692 11.25 -2.09 28.19
C LYS A 692 11.15 -3.61 28.15
N THR A 693 10.25 -4.19 28.94
CA THR A 693 10.02 -5.62 28.98
C THR A 693 8.54 -5.90 29.22
N LEU A 694 7.97 -6.80 28.42
CA LEU A 694 6.66 -7.38 28.66
C LEU A 694 6.70 -8.83 28.20
N GLU A 695 6.78 -9.76 29.15
CA GLU A 695 6.99 -11.18 28.90
C GLU A 695 6.06 -12.03 29.75
N ILE A 696 5.53 -13.11 29.17
CA ILE A 696 4.74 -14.13 29.86
C ILE A 696 5.36 -15.52 29.68
N SER A 697 5.39 -16.29 30.77
CA SER A 697 5.79 -17.71 30.79
C SER A 697 4.76 -18.55 31.56
N ARG A 698 4.73 -19.86 31.32
CA ARG A 698 3.77 -20.77 31.95
C ARG A 698 4.47 -21.64 32.99
N VAL A 699 4.12 -21.48 34.27
CA VAL A 699 4.80 -22.17 35.38
C VAL A 699 4.06 -23.43 35.85
N SER A 700 2.75 -23.50 35.64
CA SER A 700 1.96 -24.73 35.84
C SER A 700 0.81 -24.79 34.83
N GLN A 701 0.04 -25.88 34.84
CA GLN A 701 -1.12 -26.05 33.95
C GLN A 701 -2.10 -24.86 34.01
N ASN A 702 -2.23 -24.24 35.17
CA ASN A 702 -3.18 -23.15 35.41
C ASN A 702 -2.53 -21.88 35.95
N GLU A 703 -1.21 -21.73 35.86
CA GLU A 703 -0.51 -20.55 36.38
C GLU A 703 0.51 -20.01 35.38
N TYR A 704 0.44 -18.70 35.15
CA TYR A 704 1.37 -17.93 34.35
C TYR A 704 2.14 -16.94 35.23
N VAL A 705 3.35 -16.60 34.80
CA VAL A 705 4.14 -15.50 35.35
C VAL A 705 4.33 -14.46 34.27
N LEU A 706 3.88 -13.25 34.56
CA LEU A 706 4.09 -12.06 33.75
C LEU A 706 5.20 -11.22 34.36
N THR A 707 6.17 -10.81 33.55
CA THR A 707 7.20 -9.82 33.91
C THR A 707 7.00 -8.58 33.05
N VAL A 708 6.87 -7.42 33.69
CA VAL A 708 6.70 -6.14 33.00
C VAL A 708 7.57 -5.05 33.62
N GLU A 709 8.27 -4.30 32.77
CA GLU A 709 8.97 -3.06 33.12
C GLU A 709 8.59 -1.99 32.11
N SER A 710 8.10 -0.85 32.58
CA SER A 710 7.71 0.26 31.71
C SER A 710 7.99 1.61 32.35
N GLU A 711 8.28 2.61 31.52
CA GLU A 711 8.46 4.01 31.92
C GLU A 711 7.15 4.63 32.40
N LYS A 712 6.03 4.31 31.73
CA LYS A 712 4.72 4.90 31.99
C LYS A 712 3.76 3.85 32.56
N PRO A 713 2.85 4.25 33.46
CA PRO A 713 1.82 3.33 33.93
C PRO A 713 0.80 3.04 32.82
N PHE A 714 0.23 1.83 32.84
CA PHE A 714 -0.90 1.46 31.99
C PHE A 714 -1.67 0.25 32.54
N ASP A 715 -2.85 0.02 31.98
CA ASP A 715 -3.66 -1.16 32.24
C ASP A 715 -3.33 -2.25 31.20
N LEU A 716 -2.91 -3.42 31.68
CA LEU A 716 -2.75 -4.63 30.88
C LEU A 716 -3.92 -5.58 31.15
N ARG A 717 -4.65 -5.95 30.12
CA ARG A 717 -5.77 -6.89 30.18
C ARG A 717 -5.36 -8.23 29.56
N LEU A 718 -5.50 -9.32 30.28
CA LEU A 718 -5.33 -10.66 29.71
C LEU A 718 -6.67 -11.09 29.11
N GLY A 719 -6.80 -10.96 27.79
CA GLY A 719 -8.04 -11.19 27.05
C GLY A 719 -8.34 -12.67 26.79
N SER A 720 -7.29 -13.46 26.54
CA SER A 720 -7.38 -14.93 26.46
C SER A 720 -6.09 -15.58 26.94
N LEU A 721 -6.24 -16.70 27.65
CA LEU A 721 -5.16 -17.59 28.06
C LEU A 721 -5.53 -19.02 27.69
N LEU A 722 -4.53 -19.89 27.54
CA LEU A 722 -4.71 -21.29 27.20
C LEU A 722 -4.86 -22.11 28.48
N ASP A 723 -5.80 -23.06 28.50
CA ASP A 723 -5.99 -23.96 29.64
C ASP A 723 -5.06 -25.19 29.56
N GLY A 724 -5.17 -26.13 30.50
CA GLY A 724 -4.34 -27.34 30.55
C GLY A 724 -4.48 -28.29 29.36
N SER A 725 -5.39 -28.01 28.42
CA SER A 725 -5.56 -28.73 27.15
C SER A 725 -5.08 -27.91 25.93
N ASP A 726 -4.38 -26.80 26.18
CA ASP A 726 -3.96 -25.81 25.18
C ASP A 726 -5.12 -25.24 24.34
N ARG A 727 -6.33 -25.27 24.90
CA ARG A 727 -7.50 -24.65 24.28
C ARG A 727 -7.68 -23.22 24.79
N LEU A 728 -8.10 -22.34 23.89
CA LEU A 728 -8.50 -20.98 24.23
C LEU A 728 -9.70 -21.02 25.18
N LYS A 729 -9.52 -20.50 26.39
CA LYS A 729 -10.64 -20.32 27.31
C LYS A 729 -11.38 -19.02 26.97
N THR A 730 -12.29 -19.08 25.99
CA THR A 730 -13.09 -17.93 25.54
C THR A 730 -14.02 -17.38 26.62
N ASP A 731 -14.35 -18.20 27.62
CA ASP A 731 -15.38 -17.89 28.62
C ASP A 731 -14.85 -16.98 29.75
N LEU A 732 -13.54 -16.69 29.76
CA LEU A 732 -12.93 -15.67 30.61
C LEU A 732 -13.18 -14.23 30.13
N GLN A 733 -13.83 -14.02 28.97
CA GLN A 733 -14.11 -12.68 28.45
C GLN A 733 -14.97 -11.80 29.39
N SER A 734 -15.66 -12.38 30.38
CA SER A 734 -16.45 -11.62 31.36
C SER A 734 -15.70 -11.22 32.64
N ARG A 735 -14.49 -11.76 32.89
CA ARG A 735 -13.65 -11.42 34.06
C ARG A 735 -12.15 -11.41 33.73
N SER A 736 -11.77 -10.81 32.59
CA SER A 736 -10.35 -10.60 32.25
C SER A 736 -9.61 -9.95 33.43
N GLN A 737 -8.52 -10.55 33.90
CA GLN A 737 -7.70 -9.95 34.94
C GLN A 737 -7.05 -8.68 34.37
N VAL A 738 -7.33 -7.54 35.00
CA VAL A 738 -6.66 -6.27 34.70
C VAL A 738 -5.48 -6.13 35.64
N ILE A 739 -4.28 -6.03 35.07
CA ILE A 739 -3.03 -5.83 35.77
C ILE A 739 -2.67 -4.35 35.65
N LYS A 740 -2.56 -3.67 36.78
CA LYS A 740 -2.08 -2.29 36.86
C LYS A 740 -0.55 -2.31 36.79
N VAL A 741 0.01 -1.76 35.72
CA VAL A 741 1.46 -1.57 35.56
C VAL A 741 1.84 -0.22 36.18
N SER A 742 2.77 -0.22 37.13
CA SER A 742 3.08 0.97 37.93
C SER A 742 3.85 2.07 37.19
N GLY A 743 4.51 1.75 36.08
CA GLY A 743 5.45 2.66 35.41
C GLY A 743 6.74 2.90 36.22
N GLY A 744 7.51 3.91 35.82
CA GLY A 744 8.73 4.36 36.52
C GLY A 744 9.94 3.44 36.40
N ASN A 745 9.99 2.57 35.38
CA ASN A 745 11.06 1.59 35.16
C ASN A 745 11.26 0.62 36.32
N LYS A 746 10.19 0.31 37.04
CA LYS A 746 10.19 -0.73 38.07
C LYS A 746 9.75 -2.05 37.46
N THR A 747 10.56 -3.09 37.62
CA THR A 747 10.17 -4.45 37.23
C THR A 747 9.07 -4.94 38.16
N GLN A 748 7.94 -5.35 37.58
CA GLN A 748 6.80 -5.94 38.26
C GLN A 748 6.64 -7.38 37.78
N THR A 749 6.56 -8.32 38.72
CA THR A 749 6.27 -9.73 38.44
C THR A 749 4.89 -10.09 38.98
N VAL A 750 4.00 -10.58 38.12
CA VAL A 750 2.62 -10.90 38.47
C VAL A 750 2.35 -12.37 38.20
N ARG A 751 1.85 -13.08 39.21
CA ARG A 751 1.35 -14.44 39.04
C ARG A 751 -0.13 -14.39 38.67
N VAL A 752 -0.49 -15.12 37.62
CA VAL A 752 -1.84 -15.17 37.05
C VAL A 752 -2.31 -16.60 37.15
N ARG A 753 -3.31 -16.86 38.02
CA ARG A 753 -3.89 -18.19 38.20
C ARG A 753 -5.22 -18.30 37.48
N LEU A 754 -5.32 -19.27 36.57
CA LEU A 754 -6.56 -19.69 35.97
C LEU A 754 -7.39 -20.45 37.02
N LYS A 755 -8.58 -19.97 37.34
CA LYS A 755 -9.52 -20.75 38.16
C LYS A 755 -10.09 -21.90 37.31
N PRO A 756 -10.01 -23.16 37.77
CA PRO A 756 -10.82 -24.24 37.22
C PRO A 756 -12.29 -23.81 37.29
N MET A 757 -13.08 -24.08 36.25
CA MET A 757 -14.53 -23.97 36.43
C MET A 757 -14.92 -25.12 37.34
N GLY A 758 -15.51 -24.83 38.50
CA GLY A 758 -16.26 -25.84 39.22
C GLY A 758 -17.37 -26.31 38.30
N ASN A 759 -17.52 -27.63 38.17
CA ASN A 759 -18.64 -28.24 37.44
C ASN A 759 -19.98 -27.79 37.99
#